data_AF-A0AAE0WYI9-F1
#
_entry.id   AF-A0AAE0WYI9-F1
#
_cell.length_a   1.000
_cell.length_b   1.000
_cell.length_c   1.000
_cell.angle_alpha   90.00
_cell.angle_beta   90.00
_cell.angle_gamma   90.00
#
_symmetry.space_group_name_H-M   'P 1'
#
loop_
_entity.id
_entity.type
_entity.pdbx_description
1 polymer ?
#
loop_
_entity_poly.entity_id
_entity_poly.type
_entity_poly.pdbx_seq_one_letter_code
_entity_poly.pdbx_strand_id
1 'polypeptide(L)'
;MFSSNAKKPVIKKKTVLVPLSKTPTLTPKPSNGTAAARPRDPNRFALSSTAASRLKRPSKTVPARALASARGVKRKSASPGNQFSDESDGDNDSSDIGASDSDASRKRIKSSRSSVSSLSGPRRDLVLPAAFGQDAKKLKLIHGADATSGRYQTKYKNAWAEVAKTCELQYPSKFPPERFQLKLPTTSDDYRPMEDIETTIETVVKYYLPYELGAKYLEGEQSFQSRFNKAKAREDIREWLHVIEDFNAVVKPLVEDGTVERELRNQGSLHLNWIKRLLTQIYVRVVSPNVSELSKYEAGSDYVYGELLPRFVTDIFHQTGLNHEQIFVDLGSGVGNVALQAALEIGCESWGIEMLPGPSALAELQAKEFKARTQLWGLNVGSVNLLSGDMTNHSEIPPLLRCADVVLVNNQAFTPELNEKLRTLFLELKEGAKVVSLKPFVADGHKITERNLYSIENRFVQTKQMYYTDSVSWSWQALSFQFHANETKPPKRKTPAKSSAPAAPKARRSKLAKENDISAEEEAEIAEAFSLFSTPTDTKNGDIATSEIRRCLVALNCPPRDQSEMNEILDTIDPEKTGRVEYELFVAIAAMKLRARDDGDPEARNEEVERAYRLFTREEEREISLQDLRRVARELREEVPEQVLKDMVREATGGGLGGVGREEFEGVMRRAGVFG
;
A
#
# COMPACT_ATOMS: atom_id res chain seq x y z
N MET A 1 -41.80 -43.82 32.05
CA MET A 1 -40.67 -43.48 31.16
C MET A 1 -41.12 -42.30 30.29
N PHE A 2 -40.46 -41.16 30.21
CA PHE A 2 -39.45 -40.55 31.09
C PHE A 2 -39.83 -39.07 31.29
N SER A 3 -39.54 -38.48 32.46
CA SER A 3 -39.81 -37.06 32.74
C SER A 3 -38.50 -36.32 33.01
N SER A 4 -38.08 -35.47 32.09
CA SER A 4 -36.81 -34.74 32.11
C SER A 4 -36.93 -33.44 32.92
N ASN A 5 -36.95 -33.58 34.25
CA ASN A 5 -37.17 -32.48 35.19
C ASN A 5 -35.92 -31.58 35.37
N ALA A 6 -35.63 -30.74 34.37
CA ALA A 6 -34.47 -29.85 34.34
C ALA A 6 -34.61 -28.66 35.31
N LYS A 7 -33.73 -28.60 36.32
CA LYS A 7 -33.72 -27.52 37.33
C LYS A 7 -33.11 -26.23 36.75
N LYS A 8 -33.83 -25.10 36.92
CA LYS A 8 -33.30 -23.76 36.61
C LYS A 8 -32.08 -23.41 37.50
N PRO A 9 -31.07 -22.68 37.01
CA PRO A 9 -29.89 -22.31 37.79
C PRO A 9 -30.23 -21.30 38.89
N VAL A 10 -29.60 -21.47 40.07
CA VAL A 10 -29.80 -20.61 41.24
C VAL A 10 -28.65 -19.61 41.37
N ILE A 11 -28.93 -18.32 41.16
CA ILE A 11 -27.96 -17.23 41.31
C ILE A 11 -27.65 -17.00 42.80
N LYS A 12 -26.45 -17.39 43.24
CA LYS A 12 -25.94 -17.09 44.59
C LYS A 12 -25.19 -15.75 44.59
N LYS A 13 -25.82 -14.68 45.08
CA LYS A 13 -25.12 -13.42 45.38
C LYS A 13 -24.23 -13.60 46.61
N LYS A 14 -22.95 -13.23 46.53
CA LYS A 14 -22.01 -13.24 47.66
C LYS A 14 -21.54 -11.81 47.94
N THR A 15 -22.05 -11.20 49.00
CA THR A 15 -21.54 -9.91 49.50
C THR A 15 -20.16 -10.10 50.11
N VAL A 16 -19.20 -9.27 49.75
CA VAL A 16 -17.85 -9.22 50.36
C VAL A 16 -17.71 -7.88 51.06
N LEU A 17 -17.46 -7.91 52.37
CA LEU A 17 -17.15 -6.71 53.14
C LEU A 17 -15.67 -6.38 52.98
N VAL A 18 -15.37 -5.22 52.39
CA VAL A 18 -14.01 -4.66 52.36
C VAL A 18 -13.82 -3.80 53.61
N PRO A 19 -12.78 -4.01 54.43
CA PRO A 19 -12.57 -3.24 55.65
C PRO A 19 -12.14 -1.80 55.35
N LEU A 20 -12.84 -0.83 55.90
CA LEU A 20 -12.46 0.58 55.87
C LEU A 20 -11.21 0.80 56.75
N SER A 21 -10.12 1.29 56.13
CA SER A 21 -8.96 1.77 56.87
C SER A 21 -9.34 3.02 57.68
N LYS A 22 -8.96 3.05 58.97
CA LYS A 22 -9.32 4.14 59.89
C LYS A 22 -8.25 5.23 59.89
N THR A 23 -8.68 6.48 59.78
CA THR A 23 -7.85 7.66 60.05
C THR A 23 -7.38 7.68 61.52
N PRO A 24 -6.10 7.96 61.80
CA PRO A 24 -5.64 8.24 63.16
C PRO A 24 -5.94 9.71 63.56
N THR A 25 -6.25 9.91 64.83
CA THR A 25 -6.46 11.20 65.51
C THR A 25 -5.77 11.06 66.89
N LEU A 26 -4.93 11.98 67.39
CA LEU A 26 -5.28 13.30 67.94
C LEU A 26 -4.05 14.24 68.10
N THR A 27 -4.31 15.46 68.57
CA THR A 27 -3.42 16.64 68.77
C THR A 27 -2.78 16.67 70.19
N PRO A 28 -2.18 17.78 70.76
CA PRO A 28 -1.81 19.12 70.23
C PRO A 28 -0.43 19.72 70.70
N LYS A 29 0.02 20.84 70.06
CA LYS A 29 0.73 22.06 70.57
C LYS A 29 1.74 22.66 69.54
N PRO A 30 2.13 23.95 69.59
CA PRO A 30 1.25 25.10 69.33
C PRO A 30 1.84 26.17 68.38
N SER A 31 0.99 27.10 67.92
CA SER A 31 1.28 28.48 67.47
C SER A 31 2.66 28.88 66.90
N ASN A 32 2.72 29.21 65.60
CA ASN A 32 3.31 30.49 65.12
C ASN A 32 3.07 30.75 63.62
N GLY A 33 3.12 32.04 63.24
CA GLY A 33 3.37 32.49 61.85
C GLY A 33 2.15 32.62 60.92
N THR A 34 1.59 33.82 60.82
CA THR A 34 0.69 34.20 59.70
C THR A 34 1.45 34.36 58.38
N ALA A 35 0.79 34.11 57.26
CA ALA A 35 1.39 34.23 55.94
C ALA A 35 1.68 35.69 55.55
N ALA A 36 2.87 35.94 54.98
CA ALA A 36 3.26 37.24 54.43
C ALA A 36 3.11 37.24 52.90
N ALA A 37 2.39 38.23 52.36
CA ALA A 37 2.26 38.42 50.92
C ALA A 37 3.55 38.98 50.30
N ARG A 38 3.86 38.60 49.04
CA ARG A 38 4.92 39.28 48.28
C ARG A 38 4.53 40.75 48.01
N PRO A 39 5.48 41.69 48.06
CA PRO A 39 5.18 43.12 48.04
C PRO A 39 4.61 43.60 46.70
N ARG A 40 3.82 44.69 46.75
CA ARG A 40 3.38 45.44 45.57
C ARG A 40 4.47 46.44 45.16
N ASP A 41 4.74 46.54 43.86
CA ASP A 41 5.50 47.66 43.30
C ASP A 41 4.70 48.97 43.43
N PRO A 42 5.27 50.08 43.96
CA PRO A 42 4.53 51.33 44.12
C PRO A 42 4.16 52.06 42.81
N ASN A 43 4.93 51.89 41.73
CA ASN A 43 4.89 52.79 40.56
C ASN A 43 3.82 52.43 39.51
N ARG A 44 2.63 52.00 39.95
CA ARG A 44 1.56 51.56 39.04
C ARG A 44 0.84 52.69 38.28
N PHE A 45 0.96 53.94 38.72
CA PHE A 45 0.22 55.10 38.16
C PHE A 45 1.04 56.41 38.15
N ALA A 46 2.11 56.47 37.35
CA ALA A 46 2.82 57.71 37.02
C ALA A 46 2.74 58.00 35.50
N LEU A 47 2.68 59.27 35.10
CA LEU A 47 2.45 59.69 33.70
C LEU A 47 3.38 60.83 33.26
N SER A 48 3.78 60.79 31.98
CA SER A 48 4.57 61.80 31.25
C SER A 48 6.07 61.91 31.67
N SER A 49 7.01 62.27 30.79
CA SER A 49 6.89 62.81 29.43
C SER A 49 8.04 62.39 28.48
N THR A 50 7.90 62.77 27.19
CA THR A 50 8.84 62.86 26.04
C THR A 50 10.37 62.73 26.33
N ALA A 51 11.23 62.18 25.46
CA ALA A 51 11.21 62.29 23.98
C ALA A 51 11.89 61.12 23.22
N ALA A 52 12.01 61.25 21.89
CA ALA A 52 12.19 60.14 20.94
C ALA A 52 13.57 60.03 20.27
N SER A 53 13.91 58.81 19.83
CA SER A 53 14.79 58.58 18.67
C SER A 53 14.28 57.38 17.85
N ARG A 54 14.79 57.17 16.63
CA ARG A 54 14.06 56.51 15.54
C ARG A 54 14.91 55.48 14.76
N LEU A 55 14.53 54.19 14.81
CA LEU A 55 15.06 53.14 13.93
C LEU A 55 13.94 52.36 13.23
N LYS A 56 14.27 51.74 12.08
CA LYS A 56 13.29 51.30 11.06
C LYS A 56 13.02 49.78 11.09
N ARG A 57 11.79 49.40 10.71
CA ARG A 57 11.45 48.04 10.24
C ARG A 57 12.09 47.75 8.86
N PRO A 58 12.51 46.50 8.57
CA PRO A 58 12.58 45.99 7.21
C PRO A 58 11.19 45.62 6.68
N SER A 59 11.00 45.58 5.35
CA SER A 59 9.73 45.31 4.68
C SER A 59 9.82 44.19 3.64
N LYS A 60 8.69 43.53 3.36
CA LYS A 60 8.55 42.47 2.34
C LYS A 60 9.02 42.94 0.96
N THR A 61 9.59 42.02 0.17
CA THR A 61 9.75 42.15 -1.29
C THR A 61 9.37 40.83 -1.97
N VAL A 62 8.89 40.91 -3.21
CA VAL A 62 8.35 39.79 -4.02
C VAL A 62 9.35 39.50 -5.16
N PRO A 63 9.62 38.24 -5.51
CA PRO A 63 10.45 37.92 -6.68
C PRO A 63 9.68 38.22 -7.98
N ALA A 64 10.26 39.07 -8.84
CA ALA A 64 9.68 39.44 -10.13
C ALA A 64 10.45 38.82 -11.30
N ARG A 65 9.69 38.16 -12.17
CA ARG A 65 10.02 37.65 -13.52
C ARG A 65 10.99 38.55 -14.30
N ALA A 66 12.07 37.98 -14.83
CA ALA A 66 12.92 38.58 -15.87
C ALA A 66 12.71 37.88 -17.22
N LEU A 67 12.75 38.62 -18.33
CA LEU A 67 12.66 38.09 -19.70
C LEU A 67 13.86 38.56 -20.55
N ALA A 68 14.05 37.92 -21.71
CA ALA A 68 15.26 37.98 -22.52
C ALA A 68 15.49 39.29 -23.31
N SER A 69 16.77 39.62 -23.54
CA SER A 69 17.31 40.50 -24.59
C SER A 69 18.85 40.44 -24.58
N ALA A 70 19.64 40.77 -25.62
CA ALA A 70 19.66 40.34 -27.04
C ALA A 70 20.87 40.99 -27.75
N ARG A 71 21.63 40.20 -28.54
CA ARG A 71 22.63 40.60 -29.55
C ARG A 71 23.88 41.41 -29.09
N GLY A 72 25.04 40.72 -29.05
CA GLY A 72 26.40 41.27 -29.10
C GLY A 72 27.23 40.62 -30.23
N VAL A 73 28.23 41.31 -30.79
CA VAL A 73 28.77 41.02 -32.15
C VAL A 73 30.26 41.44 -32.35
N LYS A 74 31.09 40.55 -32.96
CA LYS A 74 32.48 40.75 -33.48
C LYS A 74 33.60 40.99 -32.41
N ARG A 75 34.90 40.67 -32.61
CA ARG A 75 35.68 40.03 -33.72
C ARG A 75 37.07 39.48 -33.25
N LYS A 76 37.56 38.43 -33.93
CA LYS A 76 38.98 38.01 -34.21
C LYS A 76 40.12 38.22 -33.19
N SER A 77 40.80 37.11 -32.79
CA SER A 77 42.28 36.84 -32.81
C SER A 77 42.66 35.77 -31.75
N ALA A 78 43.72 34.95 -31.85
CA ALA A 78 44.49 34.39 -32.97
C ALA A 78 45.32 33.19 -32.45
N SER A 79 45.60 32.17 -33.27
CA SER A 79 46.56 31.08 -32.96
C SER A 79 47.98 31.49 -33.36
N PRO A 80 49.05 30.99 -32.70
CA PRO A 80 49.67 29.69 -33.05
C PRO A 80 50.15 28.87 -31.81
N GLY A 81 50.65 27.64 -31.93
CA GLY A 81 50.90 26.83 -33.14
C GLY A 81 51.43 25.40 -32.87
N ASN A 82 51.86 24.76 -33.96
CA ASN A 82 52.15 23.32 -34.14
C ASN A 82 53.37 22.77 -33.37
N GLN A 83 53.40 21.45 -33.15
CA GLN A 83 54.32 20.50 -33.82
C GLN A 83 53.73 19.06 -33.74
N PHE A 84 53.66 18.32 -34.86
CA PHE A 84 54.54 17.19 -35.26
C PHE A 84 54.59 16.02 -34.24
N SER A 85 54.39 14.74 -34.60
CA SER A 85 53.97 14.11 -35.88
C SER A 85 53.22 12.76 -35.55
N ASP A 86 53.18 11.58 -36.23
CA ASP A 86 53.91 10.99 -37.37
C ASP A 86 53.04 9.97 -38.19
N GLU A 87 53.43 9.86 -39.46
CA GLU A 87 53.13 9.02 -40.65
C GLU A 87 52.70 7.52 -40.55
N SER A 88 51.89 7.09 -41.53
CA SER A 88 52.16 5.92 -42.42
C SER A 88 51.12 5.81 -43.56
N ASP A 89 51.57 5.44 -44.77
CA ASP A 89 50.86 5.67 -46.05
C ASP A 89 50.06 4.47 -46.62
N GLY A 90 49.34 4.69 -47.73
CA GLY A 90 48.65 3.65 -48.51
C GLY A 90 47.65 4.17 -49.55
N ASP A 91 48.11 4.44 -50.77
CA ASP A 91 47.37 5.18 -51.83
C ASP A 91 46.42 4.36 -52.74
N ASN A 92 45.80 5.09 -53.68
CA ASN A 92 45.11 4.69 -54.93
C ASN A 92 43.66 4.14 -54.85
N ASP A 93 42.75 4.43 -55.80
CA ASP A 93 42.82 5.36 -56.96
C ASP A 93 41.42 5.91 -57.36
N SER A 94 41.44 6.92 -58.23
CA SER A 94 40.39 7.73 -58.86
C SER A 94 39.21 6.99 -59.53
N SER A 95 38.00 7.52 -59.38
CA SER A 95 37.28 8.15 -60.51
C SER A 95 36.11 9.03 -60.05
N ASP A 96 35.87 10.14 -60.77
CA ASP A 96 34.85 11.17 -60.50
C ASP A 96 33.62 10.99 -61.42
N ILE A 97 32.42 11.38 -60.93
CA ILE A 97 31.29 12.00 -61.68
C ILE A 97 30.00 12.03 -60.82
N GLY A 98 29.25 13.15 -60.90
CA GLY A 98 27.78 13.10 -60.85
C GLY A 98 27.07 13.47 -59.54
N ALA A 99 27.05 14.76 -59.19
CA ALA A 99 26.35 15.27 -58.00
C ALA A 99 24.81 15.24 -58.07
N SER A 100 24.15 15.03 -56.92
CA SER A 100 22.97 15.83 -56.51
C SER A 100 22.63 15.71 -55.01
N ASP A 101 22.35 16.86 -54.39
CA ASP A 101 21.69 17.16 -53.09
C ASP A 101 21.81 16.26 -51.83
N SER A 102 22.46 16.84 -50.82
CA SER A 102 22.12 16.84 -49.38
C SER A 102 21.95 15.52 -48.59
N ASP A 103 23.05 15.04 -47.98
CA ASP A 103 23.01 14.41 -46.64
C ASP A 103 24.08 15.05 -45.72
N ALA A 104 23.63 15.63 -44.60
CA ALA A 104 24.45 16.10 -43.49
C ALA A 104 23.55 16.34 -42.25
N SER A 105 23.82 15.82 -41.05
CA SER A 105 24.97 15.05 -40.57
C SER A 105 24.55 14.00 -39.54
N ARG A 106 25.04 12.76 -39.65
CA ARG A 106 24.94 11.75 -38.59
C ARG A 106 25.81 12.14 -37.38
N LYS A 107 25.24 12.83 -36.39
CA LYS A 107 25.88 12.97 -35.07
C LYS A 107 25.65 11.72 -34.23
N ARG A 108 26.75 11.15 -33.73
CA ARG A 108 26.86 9.95 -32.89
C ARG A 108 26.01 10.08 -31.61
N ILE A 109 24.76 9.61 -31.65
CA ILE A 109 23.90 9.55 -30.47
C ILE A 109 24.50 8.54 -29.49
N LYS A 110 24.82 9.01 -28.28
CA LYS A 110 25.22 8.18 -27.15
C LYS A 110 24.01 7.35 -26.74
N SER A 111 24.12 6.03 -26.66
CA SER A 111 23.02 5.11 -26.35
C SER A 111 22.53 5.28 -24.90
N SER A 112 21.62 6.23 -24.68
CA SER A 112 20.80 6.29 -23.47
C SER A 112 19.95 5.03 -23.37
N ARG A 113 19.89 4.44 -22.16
CA ARG A 113 19.19 3.18 -21.89
C ARG A 113 17.69 3.32 -22.19
N SER A 114 17.06 2.20 -22.56
CA SER A 114 15.68 2.06 -23.02
C SER A 114 14.65 2.89 -22.24
N SER A 115 13.79 3.59 -22.98
CA SER A 115 12.74 4.46 -22.44
C SER A 115 11.56 3.67 -21.87
N VAL A 116 11.45 3.62 -20.54
CA VAL A 116 10.20 3.37 -19.81
C VAL A 116 10.00 4.55 -18.87
N SER A 117 9.34 5.60 -19.35
CA SER A 117 9.18 6.85 -18.58
C SER A 117 8.04 7.74 -19.10
N SER A 118 6.82 7.56 -18.57
CA SER A 118 5.76 8.59 -18.66
C SER A 118 4.68 8.46 -17.57
N LEU A 119 5.06 8.11 -16.33
CA LEU A 119 4.36 8.61 -15.14
C LEU A 119 5.04 9.95 -14.79
N SER A 120 4.34 11.06 -15.01
CA SER A 120 4.98 12.37 -15.20
C SER A 120 5.09 13.18 -13.90
N GLY A 121 6.23 13.07 -13.23
CA GLY A 121 6.63 13.94 -12.12
C GLY A 121 8.16 14.08 -12.03
N PRO A 122 8.69 15.05 -11.28
CA PRO A 122 10.11 15.08 -10.93
C PRO A 122 10.50 13.80 -10.17
N ARG A 123 11.77 13.36 -10.28
CA ARG A 123 12.29 12.34 -9.35
C ARG A 123 12.54 12.98 -7.99
N ARG A 124 11.85 12.51 -6.96
CA ARG A 124 12.12 12.82 -5.56
C ARG A 124 13.53 12.36 -5.20
N ASP A 125 14.26 13.20 -4.45
CA ASP A 125 15.50 12.77 -3.80
C ASP A 125 15.17 11.97 -2.54
N LEU A 126 15.72 10.76 -2.45
CA LEU A 126 15.56 9.84 -1.32
C LEU A 126 16.64 10.02 -0.26
N VAL A 127 17.74 10.70 -0.55
CA VAL A 127 18.84 10.94 0.41
C VAL A 127 18.47 12.04 1.38
N LEU A 128 18.60 11.80 2.67
CA LEU A 128 18.62 12.85 3.70
C LEU A 128 20.08 13.27 3.99
N PRO A 129 20.57 14.45 3.54
CA PRO A 129 21.98 14.83 3.71
C PRO A 129 22.43 14.91 5.17
N ALA A 130 21.50 15.23 6.08
CA ALA A 130 21.75 15.30 7.52
C ALA A 130 22.10 13.92 8.16
N ALA A 131 21.86 12.81 7.47
CA ALA A 131 22.20 11.47 7.93
C ALA A 131 23.61 11.01 7.52
N PHE A 132 24.27 11.74 6.61
CA PHE A 132 25.61 11.44 6.08
C PHE A 132 26.64 12.55 6.39
N GLY A 133 26.19 13.70 6.90
CA GLY A 133 27.03 14.77 7.44
C GLY A 133 27.67 14.45 8.80
N GLN A 134 28.62 15.30 9.21
CA GLN A 134 29.42 15.09 10.44
C GLN A 134 28.65 15.36 11.75
N ASP A 135 27.55 16.13 11.71
CA ASP A 135 26.72 16.50 12.87
C ASP A 135 25.58 15.49 13.16
N ALA A 136 25.85 14.18 13.05
CA ALA A 136 24.88 13.10 13.25
C ALA A 136 24.45 12.92 14.73
N LYS A 137 23.70 13.90 15.25
CA LYS A 137 23.25 13.99 16.65
C LYS A 137 22.41 12.77 17.06
N LYS A 138 22.59 12.31 18.30
CA LYS A 138 21.88 11.15 18.87
C LYS A 138 20.36 11.29 18.72
N LEU A 139 19.76 10.41 17.93
CA LEU A 139 18.33 10.34 17.67
C LEU A 139 17.55 9.92 18.93
N LYS A 140 16.31 10.37 19.04
CA LYS A 140 15.33 9.90 20.05
C LYS A 140 14.55 8.69 19.48
N LEU A 141 15.26 7.59 19.29
CA LEU A 141 14.76 6.34 18.73
C LEU A 141 14.30 5.39 19.85
N ILE A 142 13.23 4.61 19.62
CA ILE A 142 12.90 3.45 20.45
C ILE A 142 13.72 2.25 19.97
N HIS A 143 14.73 1.83 20.74
CA HIS A 143 15.59 0.73 20.33
C HIS A 143 14.91 -0.64 20.54
N GLY A 144 15.30 -1.66 19.77
CA GLY A 144 14.82 -3.03 19.92
C GLY A 144 15.10 -3.65 21.30
N ALA A 145 16.14 -3.18 21.99
CA ALA A 145 16.40 -3.49 23.39
C ALA A 145 15.33 -2.91 24.34
N ASP A 146 14.79 -1.72 24.03
CA ASP A 146 13.80 -1.03 24.86
C ASP A 146 12.43 -1.72 24.72
N ALA A 147 12.09 -2.19 23.52
CA ALA A 147 10.87 -2.95 23.22
C ALA A 147 10.81 -4.37 23.85
N THR A 148 11.92 -4.88 24.39
CA THR A 148 12.01 -6.21 25.04
C THR A 148 12.46 -6.17 26.50
N SER A 149 12.56 -4.99 27.10
CA SER A 149 13.01 -4.78 28.47
C SER A 149 12.01 -3.94 29.29
N GLY A 150 12.37 -3.59 30.52
CA GLY A 150 11.51 -2.82 31.43
C GLY A 150 10.14 -3.47 31.60
N ARG A 151 9.05 -2.71 31.35
CA ARG A 151 7.67 -3.18 31.48
C ARG A 151 7.31 -4.38 30.58
N TYR A 152 8.10 -4.66 29.55
CA TYR A 152 7.86 -5.74 28.60
C TYR A 152 8.64 -7.03 28.92
N GLN A 153 9.60 -6.99 29.85
CA GLN A 153 10.54 -8.10 30.08
C GLN A 153 9.87 -9.45 30.37
N THR A 154 8.67 -9.46 30.96
CA THR A 154 7.90 -10.69 31.26
C THR A 154 7.33 -11.40 30.02
N LYS A 155 7.18 -10.70 28.89
CA LYS A 155 6.78 -11.27 27.58
C LYS A 155 7.92 -11.98 26.84
N TYR A 156 9.14 -12.01 27.40
CA TYR A 156 10.33 -12.47 26.70
C TYR A 156 11.18 -13.44 27.52
N LYS A 157 11.75 -14.42 26.82
CA LYS A 157 12.76 -15.36 27.32
C LYS A 157 14.07 -15.12 26.58
N ASN A 158 15.20 -15.52 27.17
CA ASN A 158 16.48 -15.52 26.44
C ASN A 158 16.37 -16.48 25.25
N ALA A 159 17.02 -16.15 24.14
CA ALA A 159 17.03 -17.02 22.96
C ALA A 159 17.86 -18.31 23.16
N TRP A 160 18.83 -18.29 24.07
CA TRP A 160 19.71 -19.41 24.44
C TRP A 160 19.94 -19.46 25.96
N ALA A 161 20.65 -20.49 26.44
CA ALA A 161 20.90 -20.69 27.88
C ALA A 161 21.84 -19.65 28.54
N GLU A 162 22.65 -18.92 27.76
CA GLU A 162 23.41 -17.77 28.27
C GLU A 162 22.49 -16.59 28.65
N VAL A 163 22.98 -15.67 29.48
CA VAL A 163 22.25 -14.43 29.81
C VAL A 163 22.05 -13.59 28.56
N ALA A 164 20.86 -13.00 28.38
CA ALA A 164 20.50 -12.20 27.20
C ALA A 164 21.52 -11.08 26.92
N LYS A 165 22.40 -11.32 25.94
CA LYS A 165 23.38 -10.34 25.47
C LYS A 165 22.71 -9.21 24.70
N THR A 166 23.22 -8.01 24.87
CA THR A 166 22.94 -6.88 23.99
C THR A 166 23.87 -6.90 22.79
N CYS A 167 23.34 -6.59 21.61
CA CYS A 167 24.13 -6.35 20.40
C CYS A 167 23.77 -5.00 19.78
N GLU A 168 24.63 -4.52 18.88
CA GLU A 168 24.48 -3.22 18.21
C GLU A 168 24.52 -3.40 16.69
N LEU A 169 23.52 -2.89 15.99
CA LEU A 169 23.38 -2.99 14.54
C LEU A 169 23.59 -1.61 13.88
N GLN A 170 24.57 -1.51 12.97
CA GLN A 170 24.79 -0.30 12.18
C GLN A 170 23.74 -0.18 11.08
N TYR A 171 23.05 0.95 11.04
CA TYR A 171 22.14 1.32 9.96
C TYR A 171 22.91 2.07 8.84
N PRO A 172 22.35 2.19 7.63
CA PRO A 172 23.01 2.81 6.47
C PRO A 172 23.05 4.35 6.55
N SER A 173 23.56 4.88 7.65
CA SER A 173 23.75 6.30 7.95
C SER A 173 24.85 6.48 9.01
N LYS A 174 25.32 7.71 9.22
CA LYS A 174 26.34 8.05 10.25
C LYS A 174 25.76 8.17 11.66
N PHE A 175 24.50 7.81 11.87
CA PHE A 175 23.91 7.77 13.21
C PHE A 175 24.44 6.56 14.02
N PRO A 176 24.47 6.66 15.36
CA PRO A 176 24.88 5.56 16.22
C PRO A 176 24.01 4.30 16.03
N PRO A 177 24.59 3.09 16.15
CA PRO A 177 23.87 1.82 16.08
C PRO A 177 22.59 1.71 16.94
N GLU A 178 21.64 0.90 16.48
CA GLU A 178 20.51 0.49 17.32
C GLU A 178 20.92 -0.69 18.22
N ARG A 179 20.56 -0.60 19.51
CA ARG A 179 20.76 -1.69 20.48
C ARG A 179 19.60 -2.68 20.45
N PHE A 180 19.91 -3.97 20.46
CA PHE A 180 18.94 -5.06 20.58
C PHE A 180 19.28 -5.96 21.77
N GLN A 181 18.31 -6.76 22.23
CA GLN A 181 18.53 -7.86 23.19
C GLN A 181 18.12 -9.18 22.55
N LEU A 182 18.96 -10.22 22.66
CA LEU A 182 18.70 -11.52 22.04
C LEU A 182 17.69 -12.34 22.85
N LYS A 183 16.42 -12.18 22.46
CA LYS A 183 15.24 -12.68 23.15
C LYS A 183 14.24 -13.29 22.17
N LEU A 184 13.50 -14.27 22.67
CA LEU A 184 12.33 -14.85 22.03
C LEU A 184 11.06 -14.42 22.78
N PRO A 185 9.95 -14.10 22.10
CA PRO A 185 8.68 -13.83 22.77
C PRO A 185 8.11 -15.11 23.42
N THR A 186 7.25 -14.92 24.43
CA THR A 186 6.44 -16.01 25.01
C THR A 186 5.21 -16.36 24.19
N THR A 187 4.84 -15.49 23.26
CA THR A 187 3.60 -15.48 22.47
C THR A 187 3.97 -15.38 20.99
N SER A 188 3.22 -16.01 20.08
CA SER A 188 3.54 -16.01 18.65
C SER A 188 3.63 -14.61 18.04
N ASP A 189 2.81 -13.69 18.54
CA ASP A 189 2.47 -12.40 17.92
C ASP A 189 3.22 -11.21 18.55
N ASP A 190 4.04 -11.47 19.58
CA ASP A 190 4.91 -10.49 20.20
C ASP A 190 6.20 -10.27 19.37
N TYR A 191 6.83 -9.11 19.54
CA TYR A 191 8.00 -8.66 18.76
C TYR A 191 9.18 -9.66 18.77
N ARG A 192 9.85 -9.80 17.63
CA ARG A 192 10.97 -10.75 17.43
C ARG A 192 12.28 -10.03 17.05
N PRO A 193 13.17 -9.74 18.02
CA PRO A 193 14.42 -9.00 17.78
C PRO A 193 15.35 -9.62 16.74
N MET A 194 15.47 -10.95 16.70
CA MET A 194 16.40 -11.63 15.79
C MET A 194 15.90 -11.56 14.34
N GLU A 195 14.60 -11.72 14.11
CA GLU A 195 13.98 -11.57 12.78
C GLU A 195 14.00 -10.10 12.30
N ASP A 196 13.90 -9.13 13.22
CA ASP A 196 14.08 -7.70 12.92
C ASP A 196 15.52 -7.38 12.47
N ILE A 197 16.52 -7.92 13.16
CA ILE A 197 17.94 -7.79 12.77
C ILE A 197 18.19 -8.45 11.40
N GLU A 198 17.77 -9.71 11.23
CA GLU A 198 17.98 -10.49 10.01
C GLU A 198 17.37 -9.81 8.78
N THR A 199 16.08 -9.43 8.85
CA THR A 199 15.40 -8.74 7.75
C THR A 199 15.89 -7.30 7.54
N THR A 200 16.43 -6.64 8.57
CA THR A 200 17.10 -5.34 8.42
C THR A 200 18.42 -5.49 7.67
N ILE A 201 19.22 -6.50 8.00
CA ILE A 201 20.47 -6.82 7.29
C ILE A 201 20.19 -7.14 5.82
N GLU A 202 19.21 -8.01 5.52
CA GLU A 202 18.80 -8.29 4.14
C GLU A 202 18.40 -7.01 3.39
N THR A 203 17.59 -6.15 4.02
CA THR A 203 17.15 -4.87 3.44
C THR A 203 18.32 -3.92 3.16
N VAL A 204 19.29 -3.79 4.08
CA VAL A 204 20.49 -2.96 3.84
C VAL A 204 21.33 -3.51 2.70
N VAL A 205 21.62 -4.82 2.71
CA VAL A 205 22.41 -5.49 1.67
C VAL A 205 21.75 -5.35 0.28
N LYS A 206 20.42 -5.40 0.22
CA LYS A 206 19.64 -5.41 -1.02
C LYS A 206 19.43 -4.03 -1.67
N TYR A 207 19.32 -2.95 -0.89
CA TYR A 207 18.96 -1.62 -1.42
C TYR A 207 20.02 -0.53 -1.24
N TYR A 208 21.02 -0.73 -0.36
CA TYR A 208 22.05 0.28 -0.04
C TYR A 208 23.49 -0.11 -0.39
N LEU A 209 23.76 -1.37 -0.72
CA LEU A 209 25.09 -1.81 -1.17
C LEU A 209 25.17 -1.89 -2.70
N PRO A 210 26.36 -1.69 -3.31
CA PRO A 210 26.57 -1.92 -4.73
C PRO A 210 26.20 -3.37 -5.12
N TYR A 211 25.53 -3.55 -6.26
CA TYR A 211 24.92 -4.84 -6.66
C TYR A 211 25.85 -6.05 -6.54
N GLU A 212 27.10 -5.95 -7.00
CA GLU A 212 28.10 -7.02 -6.95
C GLU A 212 28.45 -7.44 -5.50
N LEU A 213 28.51 -6.46 -4.59
CA LEU A 213 28.74 -6.70 -3.17
C LEU A 213 27.47 -7.22 -2.48
N GLY A 214 26.30 -6.71 -2.87
CA GLY A 214 25.00 -7.17 -2.38
C GLY A 214 24.76 -8.65 -2.69
N ALA A 215 24.93 -9.06 -3.94
CA ALA A 215 24.72 -10.44 -4.40
C ALA A 215 25.52 -11.47 -3.58
N LYS A 216 26.82 -11.18 -3.31
CA LYS A 216 27.71 -11.98 -2.45
C LYS A 216 27.15 -12.27 -1.05
N TYR A 217 26.33 -11.36 -0.52
CA TYR A 217 25.79 -11.42 0.85
C TYR A 217 24.29 -11.74 0.92
N LEU A 218 23.60 -11.82 -0.22
CA LEU A 218 22.22 -12.32 -0.33
C LEU A 218 22.16 -13.82 -0.62
N GLU A 219 23.06 -14.33 -1.47
CA GLU A 219 22.99 -15.70 -1.99
C GLU A 219 24.19 -16.58 -1.59
N GLY A 220 24.00 -17.89 -1.62
CA GLY A 220 25.04 -18.89 -1.33
C GLY A 220 25.55 -18.89 0.13
N GLU A 221 26.67 -19.57 0.36
CA GLU A 221 27.17 -19.83 1.73
C GLU A 221 27.66 -18.60 2.50
N GLN A 222 28.06 -17.53 1.78
CA GLN A 222 28.52 -16.28 2.39
C GLN A 222 27.36 -15.35 2.78
N SER A 223 26.12 -15.67 2.37
CA SER A 223 24.95 -14.87 2.73
C SER A 223 24.73 -14.79 4.23
N PHE A 224 24.44 -13.58 4.73
CA PHE A 224 24.24 -13.37 6.17
C PHE A 224 23.10 -14.25 6.70
N GLN A 225 22.02 -14.45 5.94
CA GLN A 225 20.92 -15.32 6.35
C GLN A 225 21.34 -16.79 6.48
N SER A 226 22.17 -17.31 5.57
CA SER A 226 22.68 -18.68 5.67
C SER A 226 23.62 -18.85 6.87
N ARG A 227 24.40 -17.80 7.21
CA ARG A 227 25.25 -17.78 8.41
C ARG A 227 24.42 -17.73 9.71
N PHE A 228 23.40 -16.88 9.78
CA PHE A 228 22.45 -16.85 10.90
C PHE A 228 21.73 -18.19 11.07
N ASN A 229 21.29 -18.83 9.98
CA ASN A 229 20.64 -20.13 10.01
C ASN A 229 21.60 -21.25 10.48
N LYS A 230 22.87 -21.25 10.03
CA LYS A 230 23.92 -22.16 10.52
C LYS A 230 24.18 -21.99 12.02
N ALA A 231 24.30 -20.75 12.51
CA ALA A 231 24.49 -20.45 13.92
C ALA A 231 23.29 -20.89 14.79
N LYS A 232 22.05 -20.62 14.33
CA LYS A 232 20.82 -21.13 14.97
C LYS A 232 20.81 -22.65 15.08
N ALA A 233 21.13 -23.36 13.99
CA ALA A 233 21.15 -24.83 13.94
C ALA A 233 22.24 -25.48 14.82
N ARG A 234 23.26 -24.70 15.24
CA ARG A 234 24.31 -25.10 16.19
C ARG A 234 24.04 -24.63 17.63
N GLU A 235 22.98 -23.86 17.83
CA GLU A 235 22.69 -23.10 19.06
C GLU A 235 23.82 -22.15 19.51
N ASP A 236 24.68 -21.71 18.58
CA ASP A 236 25.84 -20.87 18.90
C ASP A 236 25.50 -19.37 18.81
N ILE A 237 25.17 -18.79 19.96
CA ILE A 237 24.95 -17.35 20.15
C ILE A 237 26.19 -16.50 19.81
N ARG A 238 27.41 -17.05 19.89
CA ARG A 238 28.67 -16.32 19.62
C ARG A 238 28.93 -16.26 18.12
N GLU A 239 28.72 -17.37 17.40
CA GLU A 239 28.70 -17.35 15.93
C GLU A 239 27.61 -16.39 15.44
N TRP A 240 26.39 -16.47 15.98
CA TRP A 240 25.27 -15.58 15.59
C TRP A 240 25.58 -14.10 15.82
N LEU A 241 26.20 -13.73 16.96
CA LEU A 241 26.66 -12.36 17.22
C LEU A 241 27.76 -11.91 16.25
N HIS A 242 28.71 -12.78 15.92
CA HIS A 242 29.82 -12.47 15.02
C HIS A 242 29.35 -12.18 13.58
N VAL A 243 28.21 -12.73 13.14
CA VAL A 243 27.57 -12.36 11.86
C VAL A 243 27.16 -10.89 11.83
N ILE A 244 26.74 -10.30 12.97
CA ILE A 244 26.45 -8.86 13.09
C ILE A 244 27.73 -8.03 13.08
N GLU A 245 28.79 -8.50 13.75
CA GLU A 245 30.10 -7.83 13.76
C GLU A 245 30.67 -7.70 12.34
N ASP A 246 30.62 -8.78 11.56
CA ASP A 246 30.99 -8.78 10.13
C ASP A 246 30.13 -7.84 9.29
N PHE A 247 28.81 -7.87 9.46
CA PHE A 247 27.91 -6.94 8.76
C PHE A 247 28.24 -5.48 9.08
N ASN A 248 28.46 -5.16 10.36
CA ASN A 248 28.88 -3.84 10.82
C ASN A 248 30.24 -3.44 10.21
N ALA A 249 31.17 -4.38 10.07
CA ALA A 249 32.48 -4.15 9.45
C ALA A 249 32.39 -3.92 7.92
N VAL A 250 31.40 -4.49 7.23
CA VAL A 250 31.10 -4.21 5.82
C VAL A 250 30.41 -2.86 5.64
N VAL A 251 29.41 -2.53 6.47
CA VAL A 251 28.59 -1.32 6.28
C VAL A 251 29.30 -0.03 6.69
N LYS A 252 30.05 -0.02 7.81
CA LYS A 252 30.66 1.23 8.33
C LYS A 252 31.60 1.92 7.34
N PRO A 253 32.54 1.25 6.64
CA PRO A 253 33.39 1.90 5.64
C PRO A 253 32.61 2.50 4.48
N LEU A 254 31.56 1.82 4.01
CA LEU A 254 30.74 2.23 2.86
C LEU A 254 29.78 3.39 3.20
N VAL A 255 29.47 3.58 4.47
CA VAL A 255 28.81 4.79 4.98
C VAL A 255 29.79 5.96 5.08
N GLU A 256 31.05 5.72 5.48
CA GLU A 256 32.06 6.78 5.60
C GLU A 256 32.60 7.27 4.25
N ASP A 257 32.83 6.38 3.29
CA ASP A 257 33.32 6.72 1.94
C ASP A 257 32.24 7.30 0.98
N GLY A 258 30.98 7.36 1.45
CA GLY A 258 29.85 7.90 0.69
C GLY A 258 29.23 6.92 -0.32
N THR A 259 29.66 5.66 -0.36
CA THR A 259 29.06 4.62 -1.23
C THR A 259 27.59 4.39 -0.93
N VAL A 260 27.22 4.24 0.34
CA VAL A 260 25.83 4.05 0.76
C VAL A 260 24.95 5.25 0.37
N GLU A 261 25.46 6.48 0.50
CA GLU A 261 24.75 7.69 0.07
C GLU A 261 24.56 7.72 -1.46
N ARG A 262 25.61 7.35 -2.21
CA ARG A 262 25.58 7.30 -3.68
C ARG A 262 24.61 6.25 -4.20
N GLU A 263 24.62 5.03 -3.65
CA GLU A 263 23.70 3.98 -4.08
C GLU A 263 22.25 4.30 -3.69
N LEU A 264 22.01 4.92 -2.52
CA LEU A 264 20.69 5.46 -2.16
C LEU A 264 20.22 6.53 -3.17
N ARG A 265 21.11 7.44 -3.59
CA ARG A 265 20.81 8.48 -4.60
C ARG A 265 20.55 7.93 -6.00
N ASN A 266 21.02 6.72 -6.29
CA ASN A 266 20.76 6.02 -7.55
C ASN A 266 19.35 5.39 -7.58
N GLN A 267 18.70 5.17 -6.44
CA GLN A 267 17.35 4.62 -6.36
C GLN A 267 16.30 5.63 -6.86
N GLY A 268 15.36 5.16 -7.70
CA GLY A 268 14.30 6.00 -8.27
C GLY A 268 13.01 6.07 -7.46
N SER A 269 12.79 5.10 -6.58
CA SER A 269 11.63 4.96 -5.69
C SER A 269 11.96 3.94 -4.57
N LEU A 270 11.13 3.87 -3.53
CA LEU A 270 11.25 2.83 -2.51
C LEU A 270 10.48 1.57 -2.94
N HIS A 271 11.06 0.40 -2.74
CA HIS A 271 10.40 -0.88 -3.03
C HIS A 271 9.45 -1.30 -1.89
N LEU A 272 8.30 -1.93 -2.21
CA LEU A 272 7.26 -2.28 -1.24
C LEU A 272 7.77 -3.04 0.00
N ASN A 273 8.70 -3.99 -0.16
CA ASN A 273 9.23 -4.75 0.99
C ASN A 273 10.11 -3.88 1.91
N TRP A 274 10.75 -2.85 1.38
CA TRP A 274 11.55 -1.89 2.15
C TRP A 274 10.65 -0.87 2.88
N ILE A 275 9.58 -0.40 2.22
CA ILE A 275 8.50 0.38 2.85
C ILE A 275 7.90 -0.41 4.02
N LYS A 276 7.52 -1.68 3.79
CA LYS A 276 7.03 -2.60 4.83
C LYS A 276 8.04 -2.75 5.98
N ARG A 277 9.34 -2.99 5.74
CA ARG A 277 10.37 -3.10 6.80
C ARG A 277 10.36 -1.89 7.74
N LEU A 278 10.30 -0.66 7.20
CA LEU A 278 10.27 0.57 8.01
C LEU A 278 8.95 0.71 8.79
N LEU A 279 7.80 0.55 8.12
CA LEU A 279 6.49 0.71 8.78
C LEU A 279 6.28 -0.37 9.86
N THR A 280 6.68 -1.62 9.61
CA THR A 280 6.66 -2.70 10.60
C THR A 280 7.59 -2.39 11.78
N GLN A 281 8.79 -1.85 11.58
CA GLN A 281 9.63 -1.40 12.70
C GLN A 281 8.89 -0.38 13.58
N ILE A 282 8.33 0.66 12.98
CA ILE A 282 7.64 1.74 13.72
C ILE A 282 6.40 1.21 14.45
N TYR A 283 5.55 0.44 13.76
CA TYR A 283 4.35 -0.17 14.31
C TYR A 283 4.67 -1.11 15.49
N VAL A 284 5.73 -1.93 15.36
CA VAL A 284 6.09 -2.90 16.41
C VAL A 284 6.79 -2.24 17.61
N ARG A 285 7.45 -1.09 17.44
CA ARG A 285 7.97 -0.28 18.56
C ARG A 285 6.86 0.49 19.31
N VAL A 286 5.79 0.92 18.62
CA VAL A 286 4.78 1.85 19.19
C VAL A 286 3.41 1.21 19.41
N VAL A 287 2.84 0.54 18.41
CA VAL A 287 1.46 0.05 18.42
C VAL A 287 1.35 -1.34 19.02
N SER A 288 2.10 -2.33 18.51
CA SER A 288 2.04 -3.73 18.96
C SER A 288 2.04 -3.92 20.49
N PRO A 289 2.83 -3.16 21.29
CA PRO A 289 2.83 -3.30 22.73
C PRO A 289 1.52 -2.86 23.44
N ASN A 290 0.60 -2.19 22.72
CA ASN A 290 -0.65 -1.62 23.22
C ASN A 290 -1.89 -2.04 22.39
N VAL A 291 -1.78 -2.99 21.45
CA VAL A 291 -2.89 -3.44 20.56
C VAL A 291 -4.12 -3.93 21.33
N SER A 292 -3.94 -4.55 22.51
CA SER A 292 -5.04 -4.96 23.40
C SER A 292 -5.85 -3.79 23.98
N GLU A 293 -5.44 -2.55 23.73
CA GLU A 293 -6.22 -1.34 24.04
C GLU A 293 -7.01 -0.81 22.84
N LEU A 294 -6.59 -1.13 21.61
CA LEU A 294 -7.29 -0.83 20.37
C LEU A 294 -8.48 -1.77 20.13
N SER A 295 -8.41 -3.02 20.58
CA SER A 295 -9.44 -4.05 20.37
C SER A 295 -10.67 -3.93 21.31
N LYS A 296 -10.97 -2.73 21.83
CA LYS A 296 -11.99 -2.49 22.88
C LYS A 296 -13.29 -1.83 22.37
N TYR A 297 -13.38 -1.53 21.07
CA TYR A 297 -14.52 -0.81 20.49
C TYR A 297 -15.69 -1.73 20.11
N GLU A 298 -16.91 -1.21 20.18
CA GLU A 298 -18.14 -1.98 19.95
C GLU A 298 -18.37 -2.22 18.45
N ALA A 299 -18.61 -3.48 18.07
CA ALA A 299 -18.89 -3.87 16.69
C ALA A 299 -20.19 -3.22 16.19
N GLY A 300 -20.15 -2.61 14.99
CA GLY A 300 -21.26 -1.87 14.41
C GLY A 300 -21.30 -0.37 14.74
N SER A 301 -20.26 0.17 15.37
CA SER A 301 -20.09 1.62 15.58
C SER A 301 -19.17 2.26 14.52
N ASP A 302 -19.23 3.60 14.38
CA ASP A 302 -18.28 4.38 13.55
C ASP A 302 -16.80 4.21 14.01
N TYR A 303 -16.58 3.64 15.20
CA TYR A 303 -15.29 3.48 15.87
C TYR A 303 -14.64 2.10 15.63
N VAL A 304 -15.22 1.25 14.77
CA VAL A 304 -14.65 -0.07 14.45
C VAL A 304 -13.37 0.11 13.63
N TYR A 305 -12.24 -0.17 14.27
CA TYR A 305 -10.91 -0.06 13.69
C TYR A 305 -10.64 -1.16 12.65
N GLY A 306 -10.20 -0.77 11.45
CA GLY A 306 -9.75 -1.67 10.39
C GLY A 306 -8.61 -1.06 9.59
N GLU A 307 -7.51 -1.80 9.42
CA GLU A 307 -6.32 -1.31 8.72
C GLU A 307 -6.37 -1.62 7.22
N LEU A 308 -6.02 -0.64 6.38
CA LEU A 308 -5.63 -0.91 4.99
C LEU A 308 -4.19 -1.43 4.99
N LEU A 309 -3.94 -2.54 4.31
CA LEU A 309 -2.64 -3.20 4.33
C LEU A 309 -1.69 -2.56 3.29
N PRO A 310 -0.36 -2.50 3.56
CA PRO A 310 0.56 -1.65 2.78
C PRO A 310 0.59 -1.87 1.27
N ARG A 311 0.22 -3.07 0.77
CA ARG A 311 0.14 -3.33 -0.67
C ARG A 311 -1.02 -2.56 -1.31
N PHE A 312 -2.21 -2.65 -0.73
CA PHE A 312 -3.39 -1.95 -1.22
C PHE A 312 -3.23 -0.42 -1.14
N VAL A 313 -2.53 0.06 -0.12
CA VAL A 313 -2.14 1.48 0.01
C VAL A 313 -1.24 1.93 -1.15
N THR A 314 -0.22 1.15 -1.51
CA THR A 314 0.60 1.38 -2.72
C THR A 314 -0.24 1.41 -3.99
N ASP A 315 -1.17 0.46 -4.15
CA ASP A 315 -2.04 0.38 -5.33
C ASP A 315 -2.97 1.62 -5.43
N ILE A 316 -3.52 2.09 -4.31
CA ILE A 316 -4.28 3.35 -4.22
C ILE A 316 -3.42 4.55 -4.65
N PHE A 317 -2.17 4.66 -4.19
CA PHE A 317 -1.30 5.78 -4.57
C PHE A 317 -0.94 5.77 -6.06
N HIS A 318 -0.67 4.60 -6.64
CA HIS A 318 -0.44 4.47 -8.08
C HIS A 318 -1.67 4.86 -8.91
N GLN A 319 -2.87 4.40 -8.54
CA GLN A 319 -4.12 4.68 -9.28
C GLN A 319 -4.61 6.14 -9.10
N THR A 320 -4.37 6.74 -7.93
CA THR A 320 -4.57 8.19 -7.76
C THR A 320 -3.55 9.01 -8.53
N GLY A 321 -2.38 8.48 -8.84
CA GLY A 321 -1.27 9.23 -9.45
C GLY A 321 -0.67 10.25 -8.47
N LEU A 322 -0.78 9.98 -7.17
CA LEU A 322 -0.29 10.85 -6.10
C LEU A 322 1.23 11.03 -6.24
N ASN A 323 1.71 12.28 -6.21
CA ASN A 323 3.13 12.59 -6.30
C ASN A 323 3.62 13.48 -5.14
N HIS A 324 4.95 13.65 -5.04
CA HIS A 324 5.60 14.29 -3.89
C HIS A 324 5.38 15.81 -3.77
N GLU A 325 4.84 16.49 -4.79
CA GLU A 325 4.46 17.92 -4.73
C GLU A 325 3.02 18.13 -4.24
N GLN A 326 2.26 17.04 -4.03
CA GLN A 326 0.83 17.07 -3.68
C GLN A 326 0.57 16.87 -2.19
N ILE A 327 -0.69 17.09 -1.78
CA ILE A 327 -1.16 16.90 -0.39
C ILE A 327 -2.11 15.70 -0.31
N PHE A 328 -1.79 14.77 0.58
CA PHE A 328 -2.62 13.61 0.93
C PHE A 328 -3.31 13.81 2.29
N VAL A 329 -4.57 13.39 2.42
CA VAL A 329 -5.35 13.49 3.67
C VAL A 329 -6.06 12.17 3.97
N ASP A 330 -5.94 11.68 5.20
CA ASP A 330 -6.57 10.44 5.69
C ASP A 330 -7.64 10.77 6.76
N LEU A 331 -8.91 10.51 6.46
CA LEU A 331 -10.06 10.85 7.31
C LEU A 331 -10.51 9.61 8.11
N GLY A 332 -10.29 9.64 9.44
CA GLY A 332 -10.40 8.46 10.30
C GLY A 332 -9.13 7.61 10.25
N SER A 333 -7.98 8.27 10.39
CA SER A 333 -6.65 7.67 10.14
C SER A 333 -6.21 6.62 11.17
N GLY A 334 -6.95 6.43 12.26
CA GLY A 334 -6.60 5.50 13.33
C GLY A 334 -5.24 5.81 13.94
N VAL A 335 -4.30 4.87 13.84
CA VAL A 335 -2.90 5.05 14.30
C VAL A 335 -2.00 5.75 13.25
N GLY A 336 -2.56 6.18 12.12
CA GLY A 336 -1.87 6.97 11.08
C GLY A 336 -1.07 6.18 10.06
N ASN A 337 -1.19 4.84 10.02
CA ASN A 337 -0.40 3.95 9.14
C ASN A 337 -0.37 4.40 7.66
N VAL A 338 -1.52 4.82 7.09
CA VAL A 338 -1.60 5.23 5.68
C VAL A 338 -0.92 6.58 5.44
N ALA A 339 -1.15 7.57 6.30
CA ALA A 339 -0.47 8.87 6.23
C ALA A 339 1.07 8.73 6.37
N LEU A 340 1.54 7.82 7.23
CA LEU A 340 2.96 7.49 7.35
C LEU A 340 3.50 6.84 6.06
N GLN A 341 2.73 5.94 5.44
CA GLN A 341 3.13 5.34 4.16
C GLN A 341 3.18 6.38 3.04
N ALA A 342 2.21 7.28 2.92
CA ALA A 342 2.19 8.34 1.91
C ALA A 342 3.47 9.20 1.94
N ALA A 343 3.87 9.65 3.13
CA ALA A 343 5.09 10.43 3.31
C ALA A 343 6.39 9.61 3.11
N LEU A 344 6.38 8.30 3.35
CA LEU A 344 7.54 7.44 3.12
C LEU A 344 7.70 7.07 1.63
N GLU A 345 6.66 6.50 1.05
CA GLU A 345 6.63 5.93 -0.30
C GLU A 345 6.61 7.01 -1.37
N ILE A 346 5.63 7.91 -1.33
CA ILE A 346 5.50 9.00 -2.31
C ILE A 346 6.38 10.18 -1.91
N GLY A 347 6.35 10.58 -0.63
CA GLY A 347 7.06 11.77 -0.15
C GLY A 347 6.26 13.06 -0.27
N CYS A 348 4.95 12.94 -0.50
CA CYS A 348 3.99 14.03 -0.40
C CYS A 348 3.89 14.56 1.04
N GLU A 349 3.33 15.76 1.19
CA GLU A 349 2.84 16.20 2.49
C GLU A 349 1.59 15.38 2.84
N SER A 350 1.62 14.67 3.98
CA SER A 350 0.54 13.80 4.42
C SER A 350 -0.08 14.26 5.72
N TRP A 351 -1.41 14.19 5.76
CA TRP A 351 -2.23 14.52 6.90
C TRP A 351 -3.09 13.33 7.29
N GLY A 352 -3.35 13.17 8.59
CA GLY A 352 -4.34 12.24 9.12
C GLY A 352 -5.10 12.87 10.26
N ILE A 353 -6.37 12.52 10.44
CA ILE A 353 -7.16 12.92 11.60
C ILE A 353 -7.87 11.72 12.23
N GLU A 354 -7.76 11.62 13.55
CA GLU A 354 -8.40 10.59 14.35
C GLU A 354 -9.09 11.20 15.58
N MET A 355 -10.32 10.74 15.86
CA MET A 355 -11.17 11.24 16.94
C MET A 355 -10.98 10.46 18.24
N LEU A 356 -10.62 9.18 18.17
CA LEU A 356 -10.43 8.28 19.30
C LEU A 356 -9.10 8.60 20.03
N PRO A 357 -9.11 8.98 21.33
CA PRO A 357 -7.89 9.43 22.02
C PRO A 357 -6.77 8.37 22.11
N GLY A 358 -7.11 7.07 22.16
CA GLY A 358 -6.14 5.98 22.20
C GLY A 358 -5.36 5.82 20.88
N PRO A 359 -6.05 5.49 19.77
CA PRO A 359 -5.47 5.49 18.42
C PRO A 359 -4.72 6.78 18.09
N SER A 360 -5.32 7.95 18.35
CA SER A 360 -4.70 9.26 18.08
C SER A 360 -3.41 9.50 18.88
N ALA A 361 -3.35 9.10 20.16
CA ALA A 361 -2.11 9.19 20.95
C ALA A 361 -1.02 8.21 20.47
N LEU A 362 -1.39 7.02 19.99
CA LEU A 362 -0.46 6.10 19.34
C LEU A 362 0.03 6.65 18.00
N ALA A 363 -0.81 7.33 17.24
CA ALA A 363 -0.47 8.01 16.00
C ALA A 363 0.59 9.11 16.23
N GLU A 364 0.41 9.96 17.25
CA GLU A 364 1.37 11.00 17.63
C GLU A 364 2.72 10.42 18.09
N LEU A 365 2.71 9.23 18.70
CA LEU A 365 3.94 8.48 19.03
C LEU A 365 4.58 7.82 17.79
N GLN A 366 3.79 7.30 16.85
CA GLN A 366 4.29 6.75 15.59
C GLN A 366 4.94 7.83 14.73
N ALA A 367 4.39 9.04 14.63
CA ALA A 367 5.03 10.13 13.89
C ALA A 367 6.40 10.52 14.47
N LYS A 368 6.57 10.43 15.79
CA LYS A 368 7.85 10.69 16.48
C LYS A 368 8.89 9.60 16.19
N GLU A 369 8.50 8.33 16.31
CA GLU A 369 9.39 7.20 15.96
C GLU A 369 9.66 7.13 14.46
N PHE A 370 8.67 7.39 13.60
CA PHE A 370 8.82 7.48 12.13
C PHE A 370 9.90 8.48 11.74
N LYS A 371 9.89 9.68 12.35
CA LYS A 371 10.91 10.69 12.09
C LYS A 371 12.31 10.23 12.52
N ALA A 372 12.44 9.62 13.70
CA ALA A 372 13.73 9.07 14.14
C ALA A 372 14.20 7.88 13.27
N ARG A 373 13.27 7.00 12.87
CA ARG A 373 13.52 5.78 12.10
C ARG A 373 13.91 6.09 10.66
N THR A 374 13.20 6.99 9.97
CA THR A 374 13.56 7.44 8.61
C THR A 374 14.91 8.13 8.58
N GLN A 375 15.22 8.96 9.60
CA GLN A 375 16.55 9.54 9.78
C GLN A 375 17.65 8.48 9.97
N LEU A 376 17.40 7.45 10.78
CA LEU A 376 18.33 6.32 11.00
C LEU A 376 18.60 5.53 9.70
N TRP A 377 17.58 5.34 8.86
CA TRP A 377 17.72 4.75 7.52
C TRP A 377 18.31 5.72 6.47
N GLY A 378 18.59 6.98 6.81
CA GLY A 378 19.13 7.98 5.88
C GLY A 378 18.14 8.51 4.84
N LEU A 379 16.84 8.28 5.03
CA LEU A 379 15.79 8.58 4.08
C LEU A 379 15.19 9.98 4.25
N ASN A 380 15.11 10.71 3.13
CA ASN A 380 14.33 11.93 3.00
C ASN A 380 12.86 11.58 2.71
N VAL A 381 11.94 12.11 3.52
CA VAL A 381 10.51 11.75 3.54
C VAL A 381 9.63 12.99 3.65
N GLY A 382 8.37 12.86 3.24
CA GLY A 382 7.37 13.91 3.35
C GLY A 382 7.05 14.31 4.79
N SER A 383 6.45 15.49 4.96
CA SER A 383 5.90 15.96 6.23
C SER A 383 4.67 15.15 6.61
N VAL A 384 4.66 14.59 7.83
CA VAL A 384 3.50 13.88 8.41
C VAL A 384 2.87 14.75 9.50
N ASN A 385 1.59 15.05 9.36
CA ASN A 385 0.81 15.86 10.30
C ASN A 385 -0.41 15.07 10.79
N LEU A 386 -0.46 14.70 12.08
CA LEU A 386 -1.54 13.88 12.64
C LEU A 386 -2.33 14.68 13.67
N LEU A 387 -3.64 14.81 13.44
CA LEU A 387 -4.58 15.63 14.21
C LEU A 387 -5.45 14.76 15.13
N SER A 388 -5.85 15.33 16.26
CA SER A 388 -6.72 14.68 17.25
C SER A 388 -8.06 15.42 17.33
N GLY A 389 -9.14 14.79 16.86
CA GLY A 389 -10.48 15.35 16.95
C GLY A 389 -11.47 14.83 15.91
N ASP A 390 -12.72 15.32 16.00
CA ASP A 390 -13.79 15.01 15.07
C ASP A 390 -13.53 15.65 13.69
N MET A 391 -13.26 14.83 12.68
CA MET A 391 -13.05 15.24 11.29
C MET A 391 -14.17 16.11 10.69
N THR A 392 -15.40 16.04 11.23
CA THR A 392 -16.54 16.83 10.77
C THR A 392 -16.64 18.21 11.39
N ASN A 393 -15.91 18.48 12.49
CA ASN A 393 -15.95 19.73 13.24
C ASN A 393 -14.56 20.37 13.49
N HIS A 394 -13.46 19.70 13.15
CA HIS A 394 -12.11 20.18 13.41
C HIS A 394 -11.73 21.37 12.50
N SER A 395 -11.33 22.49 13.12
CA SER A 395 -11.15 23.79 12.42
C SER A 395 -10.11 23.80 11.29
N GLU A 396 -9.14 22.88 11.32
CA GLU A 396 -8.10 22.77 10.27
C GLU A 396 -8.54 21.93 9.07
N ILE A 397 -9.63 21.15 9.16
CA ILE A 397 -10.05 20.26 8.06
C ILE A 397 -10.60 21.03 6.84
N PRO A 398 -11.52 22.00 6.95
CA PRO A 398 -11.99 22.77 5.79
C PRO A 398 -10.87 23.49 4.99
N PRO A 399 -9.89 24.19 5.60
CA PRO A 399 -8.79 24.77 4.84
C PRO A 399 -7.81 23.73 4.27
N LEU A 400 -7.66 22.56 4.91
CA LEU A 400 -6.84 21.44 4.40
C LEU A 400 -7.50 20.77 3.17
N LEU A 401 -8.81 20.51 3.21
CA LEU A 401 -9.53 19.95 2.06
C LEU A 401 -9.47 20.88 0.83
N ARG A 402 -9.41 22.20 1.04
CA ARG A 402 -9.18 23.19 -0.03
C ARG A 402 -7.83 23.09 -0.75
N CYS A 403 -6.81 22.48 -0.14
CA CYS A 403 -5.52 22.24 -0.80
C CYS A 403 -5.22 20.76 -1.11
N ALA A 404 -5.93 19.81 -0.49
CA ALA A 404 -5.78 18.37 -0.72
C ALA A 404 -5.92 17.95 -2.20
N ASP A 405 -5.05 17.05 -2.65
CA ASP A 405 -5.10 16.40 -3.96
C ASP A 405 -5.81 15.04 -3.90
N VAL A 406 -5.50 14.28 -2.86
CA VAL A 406 -6.05 12.95 -2.61
C VAL A 406 -6.54 12.89 -1.17
N VAL A 407 -7.79 12.46 -1.00
CA VAL A 407 -8.40 12.20 0.31
C VAL A 407 -8.79 10.74 0.39
N LEU A 408 -8.32 10.03 1.41
CA LEU A 408 -8.77 8.68 1.75
C LEU A 408 -9.80 8.74 2.87
N VAL A 409 -10.79 7.85 2.82
CA VAL A 409 -11.69 7.59 3.94
C VAL A 409 -12.08 6.11 4.00
N ASN A 410 -11.72 5.42 5.09
CA ASN A 410 -12.15 4.03 5.33
C ASN A 410 -13.60 3.99 5.88
N ASN A 411 -14.56 4.40 5.06
CA ASN A 411 -15.98 4.47 5.45
C ASN A 411 -16.70 3.11 5.54
N GLN A 412 -15.99 1.98 5.59
CA GLN A 412 -16.59 0.65 5.61
C GLN A 412 -17.43 0.38 6.86
N ALA A 413 -17.06 0.93 8.02
CA ALA A 413 -17.86 0.85 9.25
C ALA A 413 -18.86 2.02 9.41
N PHE A 414 -18.72 3.11 8.65
CA PHE A 414 -19.39 4.38 8.94
C PHE A 414 -20.91 4.35 8.70
N THR A 415 -21.62 5.07 9.57
CA THR A 415 -23.05 5.36 9.54
C THR A 415 -23.47 6.20 8.33
N PRO A 416 -24.72 6.08 7.83
CA PRO A 416 -25.25 6.97 6.78
C PRO A 416 -25.13 8.46 7.13
N GLU A 417 -25.39 8.81 8.40
CA GLU A 417 -25.35 10.18 8.92
C GLU A 417 -23.94 10.77 8.90
N LEU A 418 -22.91 9.96 9.19
CA LEU A 418 -21.51 10.38 9.07
C LEU A 418 -21.11 10.53 7.59
N ASN A 419 -21.54 9.62 6.72
CA ASN A 419 -21.30 9.73 5.28
C ASN A 419 -21.93 11.00 4.67
N GLU A 420 -23.10 11.43 5.12
CA GLU A 420 -23.73 12.68 4.65
C GLU A 420 -22.97 13.94 5.09
N LYS A 421 -22.40 13.94 6.31
CA LYS A 421 -21.49 15.00 6.75
C LYS A 421 -20.22 15.04 5.90
N LEU A 422 -19.63 13.87 5.61
CA LEU A 422 -18.44 13.76 4.75
C LEU A 422 -18.71 14.29 3.33
N ARG A 423 -19.85 13.93 2.72
CA ARG A 423 -20.30 14.49 1.43
C ARG A 423 -20.40 16.01 1.46
N THR A 424 -20.83 16.58 2.58
CA THR A 424 -20.89 18.04 2.78
C THR A 424 -19.50 18.67 2.90
N LEU A 425 -18.56 18.05 3.63
CA LEU A 425 -17.17 18.52 3.73
C LEU A 425 -16.44 18.49 2.38
N PHE A 426 -16.71 17.48 1.55
CA PHE A 426 -16.11 17.37 0.21
C PHE A 426 -16.49 18.51 -0.75
N LEU A 427 -17.45 19.37 -0.40
CA LEU A 427 -17.70 20.63 -1.12
C LEU A 427 -16.54 21.63 -1.02
N GLU A 428 -15.66 21.50 -0.01
CA GLU A 428 -14.45 22.31 0.16
C GLU A 428 -13.30 21.88 -0.79
N LEU A 429 -13.39 20.70 -1.42
CA LEU A 429 -12.32 20.17 -2.27
C LEU A 429 -12.07 21.04 -3.52
N LYS A 430 -10.81 21.10 -3.95
CA LYS A 430 -10.41 21.73 -5.22
C LYS A 430 -10.86 20.91 -6.44
N GLU A 431 -10.90 21.54 -7.62
CA GLU A 431 -11.20 20.86 -8.89
C GLU A 431 -10.13 19.80 -9.20
N GLY A 432 -10.56 18.59 -9.59
CA GLY A 432 -9.67 17.47 -9.90
C GLY A 432 -9.11 16.72 -8.69
N ALA A 433 -9.44 17.11 -7.46
CA ALA A 433 -9.13 16.32 -6.28
C ALA A 433 -9.86 14.96 -6.32
N LYS A 434 -9.19 13.92 -5.82
CA LYS A 434 -9.69 12.53 -5.81
C LYS A 434 -10.01 12.11 -4.38
N VAL A 435 -11.25 11.68 -4.12
CA VAL A 435 -11.62 10.97 -2.89
C VAL A 435 -11.58 9.46 -3.15
N VAL A 436 -11.04 8.69 -2.21
CA VAL A 436 -10.94 7.23 -2.23
C VAL A 436 -11.74 6.68 -1.06
N SER A 437 -12.70 5.78 -1.33
CA SER A 437 -13.57 5.22 -0.29
C SER A 437 -13.96 3.76 -0.57
N LEU A 438 -14.28 3.01 0.48
CA LEU A 438 -14.67 1.59 0.33
C LEU A 438 -16.18 1.44 0.08
N LYS A 439 -17.01 2.32 0.66
CA LYS A 439 -18.42 2.50 0.28
C LYS A 439 -18.58 3.73 -0.64
N PRO A 440 -19.46 3.67 -1.65
CA PRO A 440 -19.69 4.78 -2.57
C PRO A 440 -20.45 5.95 -1.90
N PHE A 441 -20.08 7.17 -2.28
CA PHE A 441 -20.81 8.40 -1.89
C PHE A 441 -21.90 8.81 -2.90
N VAL A 442 -22.06 8.08 -4.00
CA VAL A 442 -23.14 8.26 -5.00
C VAL A 442 -23.79 6.89 -5.24
N ALA A 443 -25.12 6.85 -5.30
CA ALA A 443 -25.84 5.60 -5.49
C ALA A 443 -25.56 4.98 -6.87
N ASP A 444 -25.40 3.66 -6.94
CA ASP A 444 -25.21 2.94 -8.20
C ASP A 444 -26.41 3.20 -9.14
N GLY A 445 -26.12 3.60 -10.37
CA GLY A 445 -27.14 3.98 -11.36
C GLY A 445 -27.75 5.38 -11.18
N HIS A 446 -27.21 6.23 -10.30
CA HIS A 446 -27.60 7.64 -10.16
C HIS A 446 -27.60 8.37 -11.51
N LYS A 447 -28.70 9.05 -11.82
CA LYS A 447 -28.88 9.79 -13.08
C LYS A 447 -29.22 11.24 -12.79
N ILE A 448 -28.56 12.12 -13.52
CA ILE A 448 -28.75 13.57 -13.41
C ILE A 448 -30.03 13.94 -14.16
N THR A 449 -30.96 14.53 -13.42
CA THR A 449 -32.28 14.99 -13.85
C THR A 449 -32.46 16.44 -13.43
N GLU A 450 -33.53 17.10 -13.89
CA GLU A 450 -33.80 18.49 -13.48
C GLU A 450 -34.15 18.64 -11.99
N ARG A 451 -34.57 17.55 -11.31
CA ARG A 451 -34.91 17.55 -9.88
C ARG A 451 -33.68 17.48 -8.97
N ASN A 452 -32.68 16.69 -9.35
CA ASN A 452 -31.43 16.51 -8.59
C ASN A 452 -30.25 17.25 -9.22
N LEU A 453 -30.46 18.18 -10.16
CA LEU A 453 -29.41 18.89 -10.91
C LEU A 453 -28.35 19.58 -10.03
N TYR A 454 -28.76 20.06 -8.86
CA TYR A 454 -27.91 20.73 -7.87
C TYR A 454 -27.49 19.81 -6.69
N SER A 455 -27.71 18.49 -6.81
CA SER A 455 -27.22 17.53 -5.82
C SER A 455 -25.70 17.48 -5.79
N ILE A 456 -25.14 17.27 -4.60
CA ILE A 456 -23.70 17.08 -4.37
C ILE A 456 -23.19 15.87 -5.17
N GLU A 457 -24.01 14.84 -5.38
CA GLU A 457 -23.68 13.67 -6.20
C GLU A 457 -23.14 14.04 -7.59
N ASN A 458 -23.67 15.11 -8.20
CA ASN A 458 -23.39 15.47 -9.58
C ASN A 458 -22.00 16.11 -9.77
N ARG A 459 -21.26 16.35 -8.68
CA ARG A 459 -19.85 16.78 -8.72
C ARG A 459 -18.87 15.62 -8.75
N PHE A 460 -19.30 14.41 -8.39
CA PHE A 460 -18.42 13.26 -8.30
C PHE A 460 -18.50 12.39 -9.55
N VAL A 461 -17.39 12.30 -10.29
CA VAL A 461 -17.20 11.23 -11.27
C VAL A 461 -16.71 9.99 -10.52
N GLN A 462 -17.59 9.00 -10.36
CA GLN A 462 -17.30 7.76 -9.63
C GLN A 462 -16.68 6.70 -10.57
N THR A 463 -15.65 6.00 -10.10
CA THR A 463 -15.06 4.83 -10.77
C THR A 463 -14.85 3.71 -9.75
N LYS A 464 -15.52 2.57 -9.97
CA LYS A 464 -15.40 1.37 -9.13
C LYS A 464 -14.17 0.57 -9.53
N GLN A 465 -13.40 0.12 -8.55
CA GLN A 465 -12.28 -0.81 -8.73
C GLN A 465 -12.38 -1.97 -7.71
N MET A 466 -11.69 -3.06 -7.98
CA MET A 466 -11.68 -4.26 -7.12
C MET A 466 -10.36 -4.37 -6.35
N TYR A 467 -10.43 -4.92 -5.14
CA TYR A 467 -9.29 -5.34 -4.33
C TYR A 467 -9.50 -6.76 -3.82
N TYR A 468 -8.41 -7.43 -3.47
CA TYR A 468 -8.35 -8.89 -3.24
C TYR A 468 -7.94 -9.22 -1.80
N THR A 469 -7.63 -10.49 -1.53
CA THR A 469 -6.94 -10.94 -0.31
C THR A 469 -5.72 -10.08 0.02
N ASP A 470 -5.39 -10.00 1.31
CA ASP A 470 -4.28 -9.19 1.86
C ASP A 470 -4.34 -7.68 1.57
N SER A 471 -5.51 -7.14 1.21
CA SER A 471 -5.73 -5.70 1.03
C SER A 471 -6.17 -4.98 2.30
N VAL A 472 -6.94 -5.65 3.17
CA VAL A 472 -7.55 -5.08 4.37
C VAL A 472 -7.49 -6.06 5.54
N SER A 473 -7.37 -5.57 6.78
CA SER A 473 -7.16 -6.42 7.97
C SER A 473 -8.37 -7.21 8.47
N TRP A 474 -9.52 -7.16 7.77
CA TRP A 474 -10.80 -7.68 8.25
C TRP A 474 -11.62 -8.46 7.21
N SER A 475 -11.10 -8.65 5.99
CA SER A 475 -11.79 -9.39 4.92
C SER A 475 -10.81 -10.19 4.07
N TRP A 476 -11.16 -11.45 3.82
CA TRP A 476 -10.48 -12.34 2.88
C TRP A 476 -11.22 -12.44 1.54
N GLN A 477 -12.36 -11.76 1.41
CA GLN A 477 -13.16 -11.74 0.18
C GLN A 477 -12.70 -10.61 -0.75
N ALA A 478 -12.77 -10.85 -2.06
CA ALA A 478 -12.63 -9.79 -3.04
C ALA A 478 -13.78 -8.77 -2.87
N LEU A 479 -13.44 -7.50 -2.82
CA LEU A 479 -14.35 -6.40 -2.52
C LEU A 479 -14.06 -5.21 -3.43
N SER A 480 -14.97 -4.25 -3.48
CA SER A 480 -14.81 -3.05 -4.30
C SER A 480 -14.51 -1.79 -3.49
N PHE A 481 -13.80 -0.87 -4.11
CA PHE A 481 -13.59 0.50 -3.65
C PHE A 481 -13.86 1.49 -4.79
N GLN A 482 -13.92 2.78 -4.46
CA GLN A 482 -14.44 3.82 -5.33
C GLN A 482 -13.47 5.00 -5.37
N PHE A 483 -13.19 5.50 -6.57
CA PHE A 483 -12.60 6.82 -6.78
C PHE A 483 -13.68 7.81 -7.14
N HIS A 484 -13.70 8.96 -6.49
CA HIS A 484 -14.58 10.08 -6.81
C HIS A 484 -13.73 11.30 -7.18
N ALA A 485 -13.72 11.71 -8.45
CA ALA A 485 -13.09 12.97 -8.87
C ALA A 485 -14.09 14.13 -8.75
N ASN A 486 -13.66 15.25 -8.14
CA ASN A 486 -14.50 16.43 -7.91
C ASN A 486 -14.43 17.43 -9.08
N GLU A 487 -15.54 17.59 -9.82
CA GLU A 487 -15.68 18.55 -10.92
C GLU A 487 -16.51 19.79 -10.54
N THR A 488 -16.09 20.99 -10.94
CA THR A 488 -16.78 22.24 -10.53
C THR A 488 -18.07 22.55 -11.29
N LYS A 489 -18.28 21.89 -12.44
CA LYS A 489 -19.29 22.26 -13.43
C LYS A 489 -20.37 21.18 -13.50
N PRO A 490 -21.65 21.46 -13.18
CA PRO A 490 -22.70 20.50 -13.47
C PRO A 490 -22.72 20.23 -14.98
N PRO A 491 -22.88 18.97 -15.43
CA PRO A 491 -22.77 18.63 -16.84
C PRO A 491 -23.80 19.43 -17.66
N LYS A 492 -23.31 20.08 -18.73
CA LYS A 492 -24.07 21.09 -19.48
C LYS A 492 -25.44 20.53 -19.93
N ARG A 493 -26.51 21.10 -19.38
CA ARG A 493 -27.92 20.80 -19.72
C ARG A 493 -28.12 20.90 -21.24
N LYS A 494 -28.17 19.76 -21.93
CA LYS A 494 -28.55 19.70 -23.35
C LYS A 494 -30.00 20.15 -23.47
N THR A 495 -30.22 21.32 -24.07
CA THR A 495 -31.56 21.84 -24.34
C THR A 495 -32.34 20.88 -25.23
N PRO A 496 -33.61 20.55 -24.91
CA PRO A 496 -34.40 19.56 -25.66
C PRO A 496 -34.88 20.13 -27.01
N ALA A 497 -34.03 20.04 -28.04
CA ALA A 497 -34.46 20.23 -29.42
C ALA A 497 -35.30 19.03 -29.86
N LYS A 498 -36.54 19.27 -30.30
CA LYS A 498 -37.35 18.26 -30.98
C LYS A 498 -36.76 17.99 -32.38
N SER A 499 -36.61 16.76 -32.87
CA SER A 499 -36.51 15.45 -32.19
C SER A 499 -36.08 14.38 -33.20
N SER A 500 -34.77 14.22 -33.44
CA SER A 500 -34.19 13.05 -34.14
C SER A 500 -32.66 13.12 -34.06
N ALA A 501 -32.08 12.35 -33.12
CA ALA A 501 -30.63 12.28 -32.96
C ALA A 501 -30.20 10.84 -32.64
N PRO A 502 -29.24 10.25 -33.38
CA PRO A 502 -28.45 9.15 -32.87
C PRO A 502 -27.63 9.62 -31.65
N ALA A 503 -27.35 8.70 -30.73
CA ALA A 503 -26.52 9.01 -29.56
C ALA A 503 -25.05 9.28 -29.97
N ALA A 504 -24.27 9.85 -29.04
CA ALA A 504 -22.84 9.60 -29.03
C ALA A 504 -22.63 8.07 -28.97
N PRO A 505 -21.67 7.49 -29.70
CA PRO A 505 -21.61 6.05 -29.88
C PRO A 505 -21.39 5.36 -28.52
N LYS A 506 -22.33 4.48 -28.14
CA LYS A 506 -21.92 3.18 -27.56
C LYS A 506 -20.81 2.64 -28.45
N ALA A 507 -19.77 2.02 -27.89
CA ALA A 507 -18.73 1.38 -28.68
C ALA A 507 -19.42 0.53 -29.77
N ARG A 508 -19.17 0.87 -31.04
CA ARG A 508 -19.96 0.33 -32.15
C ARG A 508 -19.55 -1.13 -32.31
N ARG A 509 -20.30 -2.04 -31.66
CA ARG A 509 -20.24 -3.51 -31.84
C ARG A 509 -19.75 -3.78 -33.25
N SER A 510 -18.56 -4.38 -33.38
CA SER A 510 -17.89 -4.50 -34.65
C SER A 510 -18.70 -5.35 -35.63
N LYS A 511 -18.19 -5.57 -36.85
CA LYS A 511 -18.78 -6.57 -37.73
C LYS A 511 -18.80 -7.94 -37.04
N LEU A 512 -17.69 -8.33 -36.43
CA LEU A 512 -17.49 -9.59 -35.72
C LEU A 512 -18.37 -9.72 -34.46
N ALA A 513 -18.46 -8.68 -33.63
CA ALA A 513 -19.32 -8.72 -32.43
C ALA A 513 -20.81 -8.74 -32.74
N LYS A 514 -21.23 -8.28 -33.93
CA LYS A 514 -22.62 -8.44 -34.41
C LYS A 514 -22.87 -9.83 -34.97
N GLU A 515 -21.93 -10.36 -35.73
CA GLU A 515 -22.03 -11.68 -36.34
C GLU A 515 -22.01 -12.80 -35.28
N ASN A 516 -21.30 -12.60 -34.16
CA ASN A 516 -21.25 -13.51 -33.02
C ASN A 516 -22.20 -13.14 -31.87
N ASP A 517 -23.15 -12.23 -32.09
CA ASP A 517 -24.06 -11.59 -31.13
C ASP A 517 -23.54 -11.34 -29.68
N ILE A 518 -22.40 -10.67 -29.55
CA ILE A 518 -21.81 -10.22 -28.26
C ILE A 518 -21.79 -8.68 -28.14
N SER A 519 -21.77 -8.16 -26.91
CA SER A 519 -21.60 -6.72 -26.67
C SER A 519 -20.21 -6.20 -27.08
N ALA A 520 -20.03 -4.87 -27.07
CA ALA A 520 -18.73 -4.29 -27.40
C ALA A 520 -17.75 -4.35 -26.20
N GLU A 521 -18.31 -4.56 -25.02
CA GLU A 521 -17.65 -4.78 -23.75
C GLU A 521 -17.13 -6.23 -23.69
N GLU A 522 -17.97 -7.23 -24.02
CA GLU A 522 -17.55 -8.64 -24.21
C GLU A 522 -16.50 -8.79 -25.33
N GLU A 523 -16.64 -8.08 -26.45
CA GLU A 523 -15.63 -8.05 -27.53
C GLU A 523 -14.27 -7.54 -27.03
N ALA A 524 -14.25 -6.59 -26.09
CA ALA A 524 -13.02 -6.07 -25.49
C ALA A 524 -12.39 -7.06 -24.51
N GLU A 525 -13.17 -7.73 -23.67
CA GLU A 525 -12.68 -8.80 -22.78
C GLU A 525 -12.07 -9.97 -23.59
N ILE A 526 -12.73 -10.39 -24.67
CA ILE A 526 -12.23 -11.41 -25.61
C ILE A 526 -10.93 -10.93 -26.29
N ALA A 527 -10.84 -9.65 -26.68
CA ALA A 527 -9.62 -9.08 -27.27
C ALA A 527 -8.45 -9.05 -26.27
N GLU A 528 -8.70 -8.65 -25.02
CA GLU A 528 -7.67 -8.61 -23.98
C GLU A 528 -7.14 -10.02 -23.67
N ALA A 529 -8.03 -10.98 -23.40
CA ALA A 529 -7.64 -12.36 -23.13
C ALA A 529 -6.87 -13.01 -24.29
N PHE A 530 -7.28 -12.78 -25.54
CA PHE A 530 -6.56 -13.27 -26.73
C PHE A 530 -5.16 -12.67 -26.83
N SER A 531 -5.02 -11.36 -26.56
CA SER A 531 -3.74 -10.66 -26.65
C SER A 531 -2.66 -11.16 -25.69
N LEU A 532 -3.05 -11.80 -24.59
CA LEU A 532 -2.12 -12.42 -23.63
C LEU A 532 -1.40 -13.67 -24.18
N PHE A 533 -1.97 -14.32 -25.19
CA PHE A 533 -1.48 -15.59 -25.75
C PHE A 533 -1.16 -15.54 -27.25
N SER A 534 -1.49 -14.44 -27.94
CA SER A 534 -1.34 -14.30 -29.39
C SER A 534 0.10 -14.08 -29.85
N THR A 535 0.49 -14.70 -30.97
CA THR A 535 1.68 -14.31 -31.73
C THR A 535 1.35 -13.19 -32.73
N PRO A 536 2.18 -12.12 -32.81
CA PRO A 536 2.04 -11.12 -33.86
C PRO A 536 2.30 -11.72 -35.25
N THR A 537 1.35 -11.52 -36.16
CA THR A 537 1.43 -11.94 -37.58
C THR A 537 0.98 -10.79 -38.48
N ASP A 538 0.89 -11.01 -39.80
CA ASP A 538 0.42 -10.01 -40.76
C ASP A 538 -1.10 -9.71 -40.63
N THR A 539 -1.85 -10.45 -39.81
CA THR A 539 -3.24 -10.13 -39.50
C THR A 539 -3.33 -9.08 -38.40
N LYS A 540 -4.38 -8.25 -38.44
CA LYS A 540 -4.54 -7.07 -37.55
C LYS A 540 -4.47 -7.40 -36.04
N ASN A 541 -4.87 -8.61 -35.66
CA ASN A 541 -5.02 -9.03 -34.26
C ASN A 541 -4.08 -10.20 -33.89
N GLY A 542 -3.26 -10.71 -34.81
CA GLY A 542 -2.45 -11.92 -34.60
C GLY A 542 -3.26 -13.23 -34.60
N ASP A 543 -2.59 -14.31 -34.20
CA ASP A 543 -3.14 -15.66 -34.08
C ASP A 543 -2.71 -16.32 -32.76
N ILE A 544 -3.41 -17.37 -32.32
CA ILE A 544 -3.03 -18.19 -31.14
C ILE A 544 -2.76 -19.64 -31.55
N ALA A 545 -1.81 -20.29 -30.90
CA ALA A 545 -1.61 -21.73 -31.09
C ALA A 545 -2.75 -22.53 -30.44
N THR A 546 -3.13 -23.68 -31.02
CA THR A 546 -4.21 -24.53 -30.49
C THR A 546 -3.95 -25.02 -29.06
N SER A 547 -2.67 -25.14 -28.66
CA SER A 547 -2.23 -25.44 -27.29
C SER A 547 -2.49 -24.32 -26.26
N GLU A 548 -2.78 -23.10 -26.71
CA GLU A 548 -3.10 -21.94 -25.88
C GLU A 548 -4.61 -21.74 -25.69
N ILE A 549 -5.45 -22.30 -26.56
CA ILE A 549 -6.93 -22.16 -26.54
C ILE A 549 -7.53 -22.44 -25.15
N ARG A 550 -7.11 -23.52 -24.48
CA ARG A 550 -7.58 -23.84 -23.11
C ARG A 550 -7.20 -22.75 -22.10
N ARG A 551 -6.02 -22.13 -22.22
CA ARG A 551 -5.57 -21.04 -21.32
C ARG A 551 -6.31 -19.74 -21.61
N CYS A 552 -6.59 -19.44 -22.88
CA CYS A 552 -7.37 -18.28 -23.28
C CYS A 552 -8.85 -18.36 -22.81
N LEU A 553 -9.47 -19.54 -22.90
CA LEU A 553 -10.82 -19.78 -22.36
C LEU A 553 -10.88 -19.78 -20.82
N VAL A 554 -9.81 -20.22 -20.14
CA VAL A 554 -9.67 -20.06 -18.69
C VAL A 554 -9.54 -18.59 -18.29
N ALA A 555 -8.79 -17.79 -19.05
CA ALA A 555 -8.66 -16.34 -18.80
C ALA A 555 -9.99 -15.57 -18.97
N LEU A 556 -10.89 -16.05 -19.84
CA LEU A 556 -12.26 -15.54 -20.01
C LEU A 556 -13.27 -16.12 -18.99
N ASN A 557 -12.80 -16.88 -18.00
CA ASN A 557 -13.62 -17.57 -17.01
C ASN A 557 -14.73 -18.45 -17.65
N CYS A 558 -14.43 -19.07 -18.79
CA CYS A 558 -15.34 -19.97 -19.53
C CYS A 558 -14.65 -21.27 -19.98
N PRO A 559 -14.03 -22.03 -19.05
CA PRO A 559 -13.21 -23.19 -19.38
C PRO A 559 -13.97 -24.30 -20.15
N PRO A 560 -13.24 -25.14 -20.93
CA PRO A 560 -13.78 -26.40 -21.43
C PRO A 560 -14.12 -27.35 -20.27
N ARG A 561 -15.33 -27.91 -20.27
CA ARG A 561 -15.91 -28.79 -19.24
C ARG A 561 -15.07 -30.05 -19.05
N ASP A 562 -14.62 -30.65 -20.14
CA ASP A 562 -13.79 -31.85 -20.15
C ASP A 562 -12.77 -31.82 -21.32
N GLN A 563 -12.29 -32.98 -21.77
CA GLN A 563 -11.43 -33.10 -22.94
C GLN A 563 -12.19 -33.43 -24.23
N SER A 564 -13.44 -33.93 -24.19
CA SER A 564 -14.27 -34.13 -25.39
C SER A 564 -14.65 -32.78 -25.99
N GLU A 565 -15.22 -31.89 -25.17
CA GLU A 565 -15.60 -30.55 -25.58
C GLU A 565 -14.39 -29.72 -26.03
N MET A 566 -13.22 -29.94 -25.43
CA MET A 566 -11.97 -29.32 -25.90
C MET A 566 -11.59 -29.80 -27.32
N ASN A 567 -11.79 -31.09 -27.63
CA ASN A 567 -11.54 -31.63 -28.97
C ASN A 567 -12.59 -31.13 -29.97
N GLU A 568 -13.87 -31.07 -29.58
CA GLU A 568 -14.97 -30.52 -30.40
C GLU A 568 -14.74 -29.03 -30.73
N ILE A 569 -14.27 -28.24 -29.76
CA ILE A 569 -13.85 -26.84 -29.97
C ILE A 569 -12.70 -26.78 -30.99
N LEU A 570 -11.68 -27.64 -30.87
CA LEU A 570 -10.53 -27.67 -31.76
C LEU A 570 -10.90 -28.10 -33.19
N ASP A 571 -11.66 -29.18 -33.36
CA ASP A 571 -12.13 -29.62 -34.69
C ASP A 571 -13.09 -28.59 -35.34
N THR A 572 -13.68 -27.67 -34.56
CA THR A 572 -14.51 -26.55 -35.07
C THR A 572 -13.69 -25.35 -35.55
N ILE A 573 -12.55 -25.03 -34.91
CA ILE A 573 -11.74 -23.82 -35.21
C ILE A 573 -10.43 -24.09 -35.95
N ASP A 574 -9.95 -25.33 -35.97
CA ASP A 574 -8.77 -25.79 -36.72
C ASP A 574 -9.05 -27.15 -37.39
N PRO A 575 -10.08 -27.27 -38.26
CA PRO A 575 -10.45 -28.54 -38.90
C PRO A 575 -9.34 -29.09 -39.82
N GLU A 576 -8.47 -28.22 -40.34
CA GLU A 576 -7.31 -28.60 -41.17
C GLU A 576 -6.06 -28.96 -40.34
N LYS A 577 -6.11 -28.78 -39.01
CA LYS A 577 -5.05 -29.12 -38.04
C LYS A 577 -3.73 -28.39 -38.32
N THR A 578 -3.87 -27.11 -38.68
CA THR A 578 -2.80 -26.13 -38.89
C THR A 578 -2.00 -25.83 -37.62
N GLY A 579 -2.59 -26.07 -36.44
CA GLY A 579 -2.03 -25.76 -35.12
C GLY A 579 -2.21 -24.30 -34.70
N ARG A 580 -2.89 -23.46 -35.50
CA ARG A 580 -3.07 -22.02 -35.29
C ARG A 580 -4.52 -21.60 -35.50
N VAL A 581 -4.98 -20.63 -34.73
CA VAL A 581 -6.37 -20.14 -34.74
C VAL A 581 -6.36 -18.62 -34.85
N GLU A 582 -7.05 -18.09 -35.86
CA GLU A 582 -7.22 -16.65 -36.04
C GLU A 582 -8.25 -16.08 -35.05
N TYR A 583 -8.10 -14.78 -34.73
CA TYR A 583 -8.97 -14.07 -33.79
C TYR A 583 -10.47 -14.23 -34.09
N GLU A 584 -10.87 -14.17 -35.36
CA GLU A 584 -12.29 -14.22 -35.74
C GLU A 584 -12.95 -15.57 -35.41
N LEU A 585 -12.20 -16.68 -35.53
CA LEU A 585 -12.65 -18.03 -35.16
C LEU A 585 -12.69 -18.22 -33.63
N PHE A 586 -11.72 -17.66 -32.91
CA PHE A 586 -11.74 -17.71 -31.44
C PHE A 586 -12.92 -16.92 -30.84
N VAL A 587 -13.24 -15.75 -31.38
CA VAL A 587 -14.38 -14.93 -30.91
C VAL A 587 -15.70 -15.68 -31.06
N ALA A 588 -15.88 -16.51 -32.10
CA ALA A 588 -17.09 -17.32 -32.26
C ALA A 588 -17.27 -18.34 -31.13
N ILE A 589 -16.21 -19.07 -30.75
CA ILE A 589 -16.24 -20.01 -29.62
C ILE A 589 -16.41 -19.28 -28.29
N ALA A 590 -15.67 -18.19 -28.06
CA ALA A 590 -15.77 -17.41 -26.83
C ALA A 590 -17.18 -16.85 -26.63
N ALA A 591 -17.80 -16.31 -27.68
CA ALA A 591 -19.18 -15.82 -27.67
C ALA A 591 -20.21 -16.94 -27.39
N MET A 592 -20.03 -18.12 -27.99
CA MET A 592 -20.86 -19.30 -27.72
C MET A 592 -20.72 -19.77 -26.26
N LYS A 593 -19.50 -19.76 -25.72
CA LYS A 593 -19.19 -20.13 -24.34
C LYS A 593 -19.73 -19.15 -23.30
N LEU A 594 -19.70 -17.84 -23.57
CA LEU A 594 -20.27 -16.82 -22.69
C LEU A 594 -21.80 -16.94 -22.62
N ARG A 595 -22.50 -17.16 -23.75
CA ARG A 595 -23.95 -17.43 -23.75
C ARG A 595 -24.31 -18.68 -22.94
N ALA A 596 -23.61 -19.79 -23.16
CA ALA A 596 -23.86 -21.04 -22.44
C ALA A 596 -23.64 -20.96 -20.91
N ARG A 597 -22.97 -19.89 -20.41
CA ARG A 597 -22.88 -19.56 -18.99
C ARG A 597 -24.09 -18.72 -18.53
N ASP A 598 -24.48 -17.74 -19.31
CA ASP A 598 -25.52 -16.76 -18.95
C ASP A 598 -26.96 -17.28 -19.19
N ASP A 599 -27.14 -18.34 -19.98
CA ASP A 599 -28.42 -19.03 -20.20
C ASP A 599 -29.00 -19.71 -18.93
N GLY A 600 -28.21 -19.81 -17.84
CA GLY A 600 -28.74 -19.92 -16.48
C GLY A 600 -29.37 -21.26 -16.09
N ASP A 601 -29.06 -22.35 -16.78
CA ASP A 601 -29.58 -23.69 -16.48
C ASP A 601 -29.31 -24.11 -15.02
N PRO A 602 -30.36 -24.35 -14.20
CA PRO A 602 -30.20 -24.84 -12.83
C PRO A 602 -29.53 -26.21 -12.74
N GLU A 603 -29.68 -27.07 -13.75
CA GLU A 603 -29.14 -28.44 -13.74
C GLU A 603 -27.62 -28.41 -13.98
N ALA A 604 -27.14 -27.76 -15.06
CA ALA A 604 -25.71 -27.58 -15.33
C ALA A 604 -24.96 -26.88 -14.17
N ARG A 605 -25.55 -25.85 -13.53
CA ARG A 605 -24.95 -25.22 -12.35
C ARG A 605 -24.89 -26.18 -11.16
N ASN A 606 -25.93 -26.98 -10.95
CA ASN A 606 -25.95 -27.96 -9.87
C ASN A 606 -24.91 -29.09 -10.09
N GLU A 607 -24.71 -29.53 -11.34
CA GLU A 607 -23.62 -30.44 -11.71
C GLU A 607 -22.23 -29.84 -11.46
N GLU A 608 -22.05 -28.52 -11.65
CA GLU A 608 -20.77 -27.87 -11.38
C GLU A 608 -20.47 -27.72 -9.89
N VAL A 609 -21.48 -27.34 -9.09
CA VAL A 609 -21.42 -27.33 -7.63
C VAL A 609 -21.07 -28.74 -7.12
N GLU A 610 -21.70 -29.77 -7.66
CA GLU A 610 -21.48 -31.17 -7.29
C GLU A 610 -20.06 -31.65 -7.67
N ARG A 611 -19.58 -31.36 -8.90
CA ARG A 611 -18.20 -31.65 -9.33
C ARG A 611 -17.18 -30.93 -8.44
N ALA A 612 -17.39 -29.65 -8.13
CA ALA A 612 -16.53 -28.87 -7.27
C ALA A 612 -16.51 -29.44 -5.84
N TYR A 613 -17.66 -29.82 -5.28
CA TYR A 613 -17.77 -30.45 -3.96
C TYR A 613 -17.00 -31.77 -3.89
N ARG A 614 -17.14 -32.64 -4.91
CA ARG A 614 -16.42 -33.92 -5.00
C ARG A 614 -14.91 -33.80 -5.10
N LEU A 615 -14.37 -32.71 -5.68
CA LEU A 615 -12.93 -32.44 -5.66
C LEU A 615 -12.39 -32.21 -4.24
N PHE A 616 -13.19 -31.59 -3.36
CA PHE A 616 -12.83 -31.45 -1.95
C PHE A 616 -12.95 -32.78 -1.18
N THR A 617 -13.93 -33.63 -1.47
CA THR A 617 -14.08 -34.93 -0.76
C THR A 617 -13.28 -36.09 -1.36
N ARG A 618 -12.70 -35.93 -2.58
CA ARG A 618 -12.13 -37.01 -3.42
C ARG A 618 -13.16 -38.05 -3.88
N GLU A 619 -14.31 -37.56 -4.34
CA GLU A 619 -15.48 -38.36 -4.76
C GLU A 619 -16.12 -39.21 -3.64
N GLU A 620 -15.65 -39.10 -2.40
CA GLU A 620 -16.26 -39.73 -1.22
C GLU A 620 -17.56 -38.98 -0.85
N GLU A 621 -18.65 -39.71 -0.63
CA GLU A 621 -19.97 -39.16 -0.26
C GLU A 621 -20.02 -38.81 1.24
N ARG A 622 -19.43 -37.67 1.60
CA ARG A 622 -19.30 -37.16 2.98
C ARG A 622 -19.19 -35.64 3.04
N GLU A 623 -19.12 -35.09 4.26
CA GLU A 623 -18.80 -33.69 4.51
C GLU A 623 -17.33 -33.34 4.21
N ILE A 624 -17.07 -32.10 3.78
CA ILE A 624 -15.72 -31.54 3.62
C ILE A 624 -15.14 -31.28 5.02
N SER A 625 -13.99 -31.88 5.31
CA SER A 625 -13.34 -31.80 6.62
C SER A 625 -12.22 -30.74 6.67
N LEU A 626 -11.80 -30.39 7.89
CA LEU A 626 -10.57 -29.63 8.13
C LEU A 626 -9.31 -30.28 7.54
N GLN A 627 -9.31 -31.60 7.31
CA GLN A 627 -8.19 -32.30 6.67
C GLN A 627 -8.20 -32.13 5.16
N ASP A 628 -9.38 -32.02 4.53
CA ASP A 628 -9.51 -31.71 3.10
C ASP A 628 -9.08 -30.27 2.81
N LEU A 629 -9.50 -29.30 3.63
CA LEU A 629 -9.05 -27.90 3.49
C LEU A 629 -7.53 -27.75 3.67
N ARG A 630 -6.92 -28.46 4.64
CA ARG A 630 -5.45 -28.52 4.80
C ARG A 630 -4.75 -29.14 3.59
N ARG A 631 -5.39 -30.10 2.92
CA ARG A 631 -4.87 -30.74 1.71
C ARG A 631 -4.90 -29.75 0.55
N VAL A 632 -6.06 -29.14 0.28
CA VAL A 632 -6.25 -28.18 -0.82
C VAL A 632 -5.33 -26.98 -0.68
N ALA A 633 -5.23 -26.36 0.51
CA ALA A 633 -4.29 -25.25 0.75
C ALA A 633 -2.83 -25.65 0.44
N ARG A 634 -2.41 -26.87 0.79
CA ARG A 634 -1.07 -27.39 0.48
C ARG A 634 -0.87 -27.68 -1.01
N GLU A 635 -1.88 -28.22 -1.68
CA GLU A 635 -1.88 -28.48 -3.12
C GLU A 635 -1.81 -27.16 -3.92
N LEU A 636 -2.43 -26.08 -3.42
CA LEU A 636 -2.34 -24.71 -3.93
C LEU A 636 -1.06 -23.95 -3.50
N ARG A 637 -0.27 -24.51 -2.57
CA ARG A 637 0.93 -23.90 -1.94
C ARG A 637 0.68 -22.64 -1.09
N GLU A 638 -0.50 -22.52 -0.50
CA GLU A 638 -0.86 -21.42 0.40
C GLU A 638 -0.59 -21.77 1.88
N GLU A 639 0.09 -20.88 2.61
CA GLU A 639 0.37 -21.05 4.05
C GLU A 639 -0.81 -20.58 4.91
N VAL A 640 -1.93 -21.32 4.88
CA VAL A 640 -3.12 -20.99 5.67
C VAL A 640 -3.02 -21.54 7.11
N PRO A 641 -3.08 -20.70 8.17
CA PRO A 641 -3.00 -21.17 9.55
C PRO A 641 -4.18 -22.08 9.95
N GLU A 642 -3.93 -23.07 10.81
CA GLU A 642 -4.95 -24.02 11.26
C GLU A 642 -6.18 -23.34 11.91
N GLN A 643 -6.00 -22.17 12.53
CA GLN A 643 -7.10 -21.40 13.09
C GLN A 643 -8.02 -20.82 12.00
N VAL A 644 -7.46 -20.27 10.92
CA VAL A 644 -8.23 -19.76 9.77
C VAL A 644 -9.06 -20.88 9.14
N LEU A 645 -8.48 -22.08 8.98
CA LEU A 645 -9.22 -23.24 8.46
C LEU A 645 -10.40 -23.66 9.36
N LYS A 646 -10.26 -23.52 10.70
CA LYS A 646 -11.37 -23.75 11.66
C LYS A 646 -12.44 -22.66 11.59
N ASP A 647 -12.01 -21.42 11.40
CA ASP A 647 -12.92 -20.28 11.26
C ASP A 647 -13.71 -20.36 9.93
N MET A 648 -13.08 -20.80 8.82
CA MET A 648 -13.74 -21.08 7.54
C MET A 648 -14.83 -22.15 7.66
N VAL A 649 -14.55 -23.30 8.30
CA VAL A 649 -15.57 -24.34 8.52
C VAL A 649 -16.70 -23.81 9.40
N ARG A 650 -16.39 -23.10 10.49
CA ARG A 650 -17.40 -22.52 11.39
C ARG A 650 -18.27 -21.47 10.71
N GLU A 651 -17.73 -20.68 9.79
CA GLU A 651 -18.49 -19.69 9.02
C GLU A 651 -19.37 -20.36 7.95
N ALA A 652 -18.88 -21.40 7.28
CA ALA A 652 -19.65 -22.17 6.32
C ALA A 652 -20.85 -22.89 6.97
N THR A 653 -20.65 -23.50 8.15
CA THR A 653 -21.68 -24.23 8.92
C THR A 653 -22.52 -23.36 9.86
N GLY A 654 -22.39 -22.02 9.79
CA GLY A 654 -23.13 -21.10 10.65
C GLY A 654 -22.91 -21.27 12.16
N GLY A 655 -21.79 -21.88 12.57
CA GLY A 655 -21.49 -22.22 13.97
C GLY A 655 -21.61 -23.70 14.32
N GLY A 656 -21.89 -24.58 13.36
CA GLY A 656 -21.92 -26.03 13.54
C GLY A 656 -20.57 -26.64 13.94
N LEU A 657 -20.62 -27.83 14.56
CA LEU A 657 -19.44 -28.62 14.96
C LEU A 657 -19.12 -29.77 13.98
N GLY A 658 -19.78 -29.80 12.82
CA GLY A 658 -19.56 -30.77 11.73
C GLY A 658 -18.49 -30.32 10.72
N GLY A 659 -18.38 -31.06 9.62
CA GLY A 659 -17.75 -30.57 8.39
C GLY A 659 -18.71 -29.71 7.57
N VAL A 660 -18.28 -29.29 6.38
CA VAL A 660 -19.12 -28.50 5.46
C VAL A 660 -19.86 -29.41 4.49
N GLY A 661 -21.18 -29.36 4.52
CA GLY A 661 -22.06 -30.12 3.62
C GLY A 661 -22.27 -29.46 2.25
N ARG A 662 -22.89 -30.18 1.31
CA ARG A 662 -23.12 -29.75 -0.09
C ARG A 662 -23.84 -28.40 -0.21
N GLU A 663 -24.90 -28.19 0.56
CA GLU A 663 -25.71 -26.97 0.54
C GLU A 663 -24.98 -25.77 1.17
N GLU A 664 -24.18 -26.02 2.21
CA GLU A 664 -23.35 -25.01 2.86
C GLU A 664 -22.22 -24.56 1.93
N PHE A 665 -21.60 -25.52 1.21
CA PHE A 665 -20.60 -25.28 0.17
C PHE A 665 -21.18 -24.50 -1.01
N GLU A 666 -22.37 -24.86 -1.52
CA GLU A 666 -23.09 -24.07 -2.53
C GLU A 666 -23.33 -22.63 -2.02
N GLY A 667 -23.79 -22.50 -0.77
CA GLY A 667 -24.00 -21.21 -0.11
C GLY A 667 -22.73 -20.38 0.00
N VAL A 668 -21.58 -20.98 0.31
CA VAL A 668 -20.27 -20.32 0.33
C VAL A 668 -19.85 -19.88 -1.07
N MET A 669 -19.91 -20.77 -2.07
CA MET A 669 -19.50 -20.47 -3.45
C MET A 669 -20.37 -19.38 -4.10
N ARG A 670 -21.68 -19.38 -3.82
CA ARG A 670 -22.60 -18.32 -4.25
C ARG A 670 -22.31 -16.98 -3.56
N ARG A 671 -21.99 -16.99 -2.25
CA ARG A 671 -21.55 -15.77 -1.53
C ARG A 671 -20.19 -15.24 -2.02
N ALA A 672 -19.31 -16.14 -2.49
CA ALA A 672 -18.02 -15.79 -3.09
C ALA A 672 -18.12 -15.33 -4.56
N GLY A 673 -19.30 -15.33 -5.17
CA GLY A 673 -19.50 -14.92 -6.56
C GLY A 673 -18.99 -15.91 -7.61
N VAL A 674 -18.68 -17.16 -7.21
CA VAL A 674 -18.22 -18.22 -8.12
C VAL A 674 -19.38 -18.72 -9.00
N PHE A 675 -20.59 -18.71 -8.47
CA PHE A 675 -21.83 -19.04 -9.19
C PHE A 675 -22.84 -17.90 -9.05
N GLY A 676 -23.28 -17.35 -10.19
CA GLY A 676 -24.36 -16.36 -10.29
C GLY A 676 -25.76 -16.92 -10.03
#